data_AF-A0A1I7JTC4-F1
#
_entry.id   AF-A0A1I7JTC4-F1
#
_cell.length_a   1.000
_cell.length_b   1.000
_cell.length_c   1.000
_cell.angle_alpha   90.00
_cell.angle_beta   90.00
_cell.angle_gamma   90.00
#
_symmetry.space_group_name_H-M   'P 1'
#
loop_
_entity.id
_entity.type
_entity.pdbx_description
1 polymer ?
#
loop_
_entity_poly.entity_id
_entity_poly.type
_entity_poly.pdbx_seq_one_letter_code
_entity_poly.pdbx_strand_id
1 'polypeptide(L)'
;MTSYVTLNIVNNSQKNSAASGLADDAIYLFLTQEKINLAWSIDPGTGIATPMSAPGTLAPSFTLADLKAAGGAIQLDASVQVDSARLYLSSSPNAVSLSGAGNVSGPTAATAGFFYDFVELALACTTPGATSASAPNILNVDTTQVDQLGIPLTLQVTPQDPSFSAGSGIVLTLDRQTLVSKFKAMAVGPLAPFADCVFPQGSDASTPYRLLNPSDVIGGQLQASSLQGTLAVSGTPGAWQATFTITGPGSPAPTNGSLTVGMPVSGPFMPAGATVGSVPGAPAGNTVVISSTSSAAANPFTASTSPVELFFITSPTTALATYFDTAIDSFFAWCKKNPGVLQVEQNNNGVNYVYSGSVMQLGGIVDINGNSNTYTVLQFTASGDKESYNLYYPFFSTNSAAGKTTPFGADVPPPPAWWTPSKGLMYYAPPSLMVFGASGVFADNTQQPIPAASGTVLGAIENVIVTALARGYATTWKFLQGSITPGNPATKATVNLNAGVTTAGLSGSLDMASFQIAKIPMTAAIPAAPANSFSVSSPLDILPTTADLLTFSQFYPAGGTWSAFAQFLHKPAVTIDGRAYALPFDDQGGFSSDLNAATSVTSPAGMTVTMGPWTPGSIKPNVVPVPAGGNSIPLSWQACDDYRFDFVLVYDANGEYVTMDISIISAVSQFSGTGYTLPVALQTAPSAAQQETIDMTLKPAGDPYSGAVWCVINVPGFDFEGVAFEFSSQYSGAPPETVW
;
A
#
# COMPACT_ATOMS: atom_id res chain seq x y z
N MET A 1 -16.09 22.75 32.72
CA MET A 1 -16.06 22.98 31.26
C MET A 1 -15.44 21.76 30.65
N THR A 2 -16.09 21.14 29.67
CA THR A 2 -15.47 20.07 28.87
C THR A 2 -14.35 20.71 28.04
N SER A 3 -13.19 20.05 27.99
CA SER A 3 -12.05 20.50 27.20
C SER A 3 -11.88 19.54 26.02
N TYR A 4 -11.54 20.06 24.85
CA TYR A 4 -11.58 19.31 23.61
C TYR A 4 -10.22 19.27 22.92
N VAL A 5 -9.85 18.09 22.44
CA VAL A 5 -8.83 17.95 21.40
C VAL A 5 -9.42 18.40 20.08
N THR A 6 -8.74 19.31 19.39
CA THR A 6 -9.25 19.95 18.16
C THR A 6 -8.60 19.34 16.93
N LEU A 7 -9.40 18.88 15.96
CA LEU A 7 -8.93 18.37 14.66
C LEU A 7 -9.31 19.38 13.57
N ASN A 8 -8.33 20.14 13.09
CA ASN A 8 -8.51 21.14 12.03
C ASN A 8 -8.26 20.51 10.66
N ILE A 9 -9.07 20.85 9.67
CA ILE A 9 -8.92 20.36 8.29
C ILE A 9 -8.70 21.55 7.35
N VAL A 10 -7.57 21.53 6.64
CA VAL A 10 -7.19 22.55 5.66
C VAL A 10 -7.22 21.93 4.27
N ASN A 11 -8.08 22.47 3.41
CA ASN A 11 -8.18 22.04 2.02
C ASN A 11 -7.27 22.91 1.13
N ASN A 12 -6.10 22.38 0.74
CA ASN A 12 -5.27 22.99 -0.31
C ASN A 12 -5.40 22.27 -1.65
N SER A 13 -6.37 21.36 -1.82
CA SER A 13 -6.49 20.62 -3.09
C SER A 13 -6.73 21.53 -4.29
N GLN A 14 -7.40 22.67 -4.08
CA GLN A 14 -7.66 23.71 -5.08
C GLN A 14 -6.61 24.83 -5.11
N LYS A 15 -5.49 24.70 -4.39
CA LYS A 15 -4.48 25.78 -4.26
C LYS A 15 -3.82 26.14 -5.60
N ASN A 16 -3.58 25.15 -6.46
CA ASN A 16 -2.94 25.39 -7.76
C ASN A 16 -3.96 25.81 -8.83
N SER A 17 -5.23 25.41 -8.71
CA SER A 17 -6.37 26.03 -9.39
C SER A 17 -7.71 25.60 -8.77
N ALA A 18 -8.72 26.47 -8.87
CA ALA A 18 -10.09 26.15 -8.44
C ALA A 18 -10.71 24.97 -9.21
N ALA A 19 -10.23 24.66 -10.42
CA ALA A 19 -10.83 23.66 -11.30
C ALA A 19 -10.32 22.23 -11.08
N SER A 20 -9.34 22.01 -10.19
CA SER A 20 -8.59 20.76 -10.18
C SER A 20 -8.50 20.00 -8.87
N GLY A 21 -9.05 20.56 -7.80
CA GLY A 21 -9.17 19.90 -6.50
C GLY A 21 -10.63 19.73 -6.07
N LEU A 22 -10.83 19.10 -4.94
CA LEU A 22 -12.15 18.96 -4.31
C LEU A 22 -12.52 20.27 -3.61
N ALA A 23 -13.68 20.82 -3.93
CA ALA A 23 -14.26 21.92 -3.17
C ALA A 23 -14.67 21.43 -1.76
N ASP A 24 -14.79 22.35 -0.79
CA ASP A 24 -15.11 21.98 0.59
C ASP A 24 -16.47 21.26 0.74
N ASP A 25 -17.43 21.56 -0.13
CA ASP A 25 -18.75 20.90 -0.18
C ASP A 25 -18.70 19.51 -0.85
N ALA A 26 -17.60 19.18 -1.51
CA ALA A 26 -17.33 17.87 -2.10
C ALA A 26 -16.41 16.98 -1.25
N ILE A 27 -16.01 17.44 -0.05
CA ILE A 27 -15.17 16.67 0.88
C ILE A 27 -16.02 16.22 2.06
N TYR A 28 -16.23 14.92 2.15
CA TYR A 28 -16.95 14.25 3.22
C TYR A 28 -15.98 13.70 4.25
N LEU A 29 -16.26 13.97 5.52
CA LEU A 29 -15.49 13.57 6.69
C LEU A 29 -16.24 12.47 7.44
N PHE A 30 -15.52 11.43 7.86
CA PHE A 30 -16.05 10.35 8.70
C PHE A 30 -15.08 10.07 9.84
N LEU A 31 -15.59 9.96 11.07
CA LEU A 31 -14.79 9.54 12.22
C LEU A 31 -15.31 8.20 12.73
N THR A 32 -14.39 7.23 12.87
CA THR A 32 -14.72 5.84 13.20
C THR A 32 -13.68 5.22 14.12
N GLN A 33 -14.05 4.13 14.81
CA GLN A 33 -13.15 3.22 15.50
C GLN A 33 -13.49 1.79 15.08
N GLU A 34 -12.84 1.32 14.03
CA GLU A 34 -13.16 0.04 13.39
C GLU A 34 -12.93 -1.16 14.31
N LYS A 35 -11.89 -1.09 15.17
CA LYS A 35 -11.56 -2.16 16.13
C LYS A 35 -12.73 -2.50 17.07
N ILE A 36 -13.55 -1.50 17.42
CA ILE A 36 -14.71 -1.66 18.32
C ILE A 36 -16.04 -1.39 17.59
N ASN A 37 -16.03 -1.35 16.25
CA ASN A 37 -17.20 -1.15 15.40
C ASN A 37 -18.03 0.10 15.78
N LEU A 38 -17.36 1.22 16.01
CA LEU A 38 -18.02 2.46 16.45
C LEU A 38 -17.89 3.57 15.40
N ALA A 39 -19.01 4.20 15.06
CA ALA A 39 -19.05 5.42 14.24
C ALA A 39 -19.37 6.63 15.11
N TRP A 40 -18.94 7.81 14.68
CA TRP A 40 -19.15 9.07 15.39
C TRP A 40 -20.00 10.02 14.55
N SER A 41 -20.89 10.75 15.22
CA SER A 41 -21.61 11.89 14.64
C SER A 41 -20.90 13.18 15.01
N ILE A 42 -20.87 14.16 14.10
CA ILE A 42 -20.30 15.49 14.34
C ILE A 42 -21.45 16.49 14.35
N ASP A 43 -21.57 17.26 15.44
CA ASP A 43 -22.58 18.31 15.55
C ASP A 43 -22.24 19.50 14.61
N PRO A 44 -23.16 19.89 13.70
CA PRO A 44 -22.90 20.91 12.69
C PRO A 44 -22.86 22.35 13.22
N GLY A 45 -23.30 22.59 14.46
CA GLY A 45 -23.25 23.92 15.08
C GLY A 45 -22.01 24.14 15.95
N THR A 46 -21.38 23.06 16.42
CA THR A 46 -20.31 23.10 17.42
C THR A 46 -19.04 22.34 17.04
N GLY A 47 -19.12 21.44 16.04
CA GLY A 47 -18.03 20.54 15.68
C GLY A 47 -17.80 19.39 16.67
N ILE A 48 -18.60 19.27 17.73
CA ILE A 48 -18.44 18.24 18.76
C ILE A 48 -18.74 16.86 18.19
N ALA A 49 -17.78 15.94 18.29
CA ALA A 49 -17.96 14.56 17.90
C ALA A 49 -18.53 13.74 19.07
N THR A 50 -19.53 12.91 18.81
CA THR A 50 -20.16 12.01 19.79
C THR A 50 -20.25 10.58 19.25
N PRO A 51 -19.94 9.54 20.04
CA PRO A 51 -20.15 8.15 19.66
C PRO A 51 -21.61 7.86 19.33
N MET A 52 -21.85 7.06 18.30
CA MET A 52 -23.20 6.60 17.96
C MET A 52 -23.49 5.21 18.52
N SER A 53 -24.66 5.03 19.12
CA SER A 53 -25.12 3.75 19.66
C SER A 53 -25.82 2.83 18.66
N ALA A 54 -26.36 3.38 17.57
CA ALA A 54 -27.05 2.63 16.51
C ALA A 54 -26.94 3.35 15.17
N PRO A 55 -25.75 3.34 14.55
CA PRO A 55 -25.59 3.96 13.25
C PRO A 55 -26.32 3.08 12.20
N GLY A 56 -26.91 3.69 11.17
CA GLY A 56 -27.71 2.97 10.15
C GLY A 56 -26.87 2.02 9.29
N THR A 57 -27.14 1.91 7.99
CA THR A 57 -26.29 1.12 7.07
C THR A 57 -25.06 1.89 6.57
N LEU A 58 -24.98 3.19 6.86
CA LEU A 58 -23.88 4.08 6.47
C LEU A 58 -23.43 4.89 7.68
N ALA A 59 -22.12 5.07 7.82
CA ALA A 59 -21.59 5.98 8.84
C ALA A 59 -22.01 7.43 8.50
N PRO A 60 -22.29 8.29 9.50
CA PRO A 60 -22.57 9.68 9.22
C PRO A 60 -21.38 10.32 8.53
N SER A 61 -21.65 10.97 7.41
CA SER A 61 -20.72 11.85 6.73
C SER A 61 -21.03 13.30 7.07
N PHE A 62 -20.02 14.14 7.09
CA PHE A 62 -20.18 15.58 7.24
C PHE A 62 -19.31 16.31 6.24
N THR A 63 -19.80 17.36 5.57
CA THR A 63 -18.95 18.06 4.60
C THR A 63 -17.95 18.99 5.30
N LEU A 64 -16.81 19.25 4.66
CA LEU A 64 -15.85 20.22 5.16
C LEU A 64 -16.43 21.64 5.14
N ALA A 65 -17.31 21.96 4.19
CA ALA A 65 -18.03 23.23 4.16
C ALA A 65 -18.91 23.41 5.40
N ASP A 66 -19.66 22.36 5.78
CA ASP A 66 -20.47 22.39 6.99
C ASP A 66 -19.59 22.53 8.25
N LEU A 67 -18.41 21.90 8.28
CA LEU A 67 -17.46 22.04 9.39
C LEU A 67 -16.93 23.45 9.54
N LYS A 68 -16.63 24.11 8.42
CA LYS A 68 -16.22 25.52 8.43
C LYS A 68 -17.35 26.42 8.94
N ALA A 69 -18.60 26.12 8.62
CA ALA A 69 -19.76 26.81 9.18
C ALA A 69 -19.92 26.54 10.70
N ALA A 70 -19.53 25.36 11.17
CA ALA A 70 -19.59 24.93 12.59
C ALA A 70 -18.47 25.51 13.49
N GLY A 71 -17.58 26.36 12.95
CA GLY A 71 -16.42 26.88 13.68
C GLY A 71 -15.07 26.29 13.25
N GLY A 72 -15.05 25.42 12.23
CA GLY A 72 -13.84 25.06 11.48
C GLY A 72 -13.07 23.83 11.96
N ALA A 73 -13.53 23.14 13.00
CA ALA A 73 -12.81 21.98 13.54
C ALA A 73 -13.71 20.93 14.19
N ILE A 74 -13.25 19.68 14.15
CA ILE A 74 -13.86 18.58 14.90
C ILE A 74 -13.35 18.66 16.35
N GLN A 75 -14.23 18.51 17.33
CA GLN A 75 -13.90 18.57 18.75
C GLN A 75 -14.12 17.20 19.39
N LEU A 76 -13.03 16.57 19.86
CA LEU A 76 -13.05 15.32 20.63
C LEU A 76 -12.94 15.62 22.12
N ASP A 77 -13.81 15.04 22.95
CA ASP A 77 -13.71 15.21 24.40
C ASP A 77 -12.37 14.67 24.92
N ALA A 78 -11.54 15.55 25.48
CA ALA A 78 -10.19 15.21 25.96
C ALA A 78 -10.20 14.25 27.17
N SER A 79 -11.36 13.98 27.75
CA SER A 79 -11.56 13.02 28.84
C SER A 79 -11.98 11.62 28.38
N VAL A 80 -12.25 11.43 27.08
CA VAL A 80 -12.69 10.15 26.51
C VAL A 80 -11.52 9.49 25.79
N GLN A 81 -11.26 8.23 26.12
CA GLN A 81 -10.26 7.42 25.43
C GLN A 81 -10.79 7.07 24.04
N VAL A 82 -9.96 7.33 23.03
CA VAL A 82 -10.25 6.97 21.64
C VAL A 82 -9.15 6.06 21.15
N ASP A 83 -9.43 4.76 21.11
CA ASP A 83 -8.48 3.76 20.61
C ASP A 83 -8.72 3.47 19.13
N SER A 84 -7.62 3.46 18.35
CA SER A 84 -7.62 3.02 16.94
C SER A 84 -8.69 3.69 16.08
N ALA A 85 -8.79 5.02 16.15
CA ALA A 85 -9.71 5.77 15.33
C ALA A 85 -9.14 6.07 13.94
N ARG A 86 -10.04 6.21 12.97
CA ARG A 86 -9.74 6.67 11.61
C ARG A 86 -10.61 7.87 11.27
N LEU A 87 -9.96 8.95 10.82
CA LEU A 87 -10.60 10.11 10.21
C LEU A 87 -10.46 9.98 8.70
N TYR A 88 -11.54 9.60 8.03
CA TYR A 88 -11.61 9.51 6.58
C TYR A 88 -11.92 10.88 5.96
N LEU A 89 -11.25 11.18 4.84
CA LEU A 89 -11.56 12.28 3.95
C LEU A 89 -11.91 11.67 2.59
N SER A 90 -13.09 11.97 2.06
CA SER A 90 -13.60 11.31 0.86
C SER A 90 -14.35 12.25 -0.07
N SER A 91 -14.35 11.96 -1.37
CA SER A 91 -15.23 12.61 -2.34
C SER A 91 -16.60 11.94 -2.48
N SER A 92 -16.94 11.02 -1.57
CA SER A 92 -18.21 10.28 -1.55
C SER A 92 -18.87 10.34 -0.16
N PRO A 93 -20.18 10.67 -0.08
CA PRO A 93 -20.92 10.65 1.20
C PRO A 93 -21.15 9.24 1.74
N ASN A 94 -20.93 8.21 0.92
CA ASN A 94 -21.22 6.81 1.26
C ASN A 94 -19.92 5.98 1.38
N ALA A 95 -18.80 6.64 1.66
CA ALA A 95 -17.49 5.99 1.63
C ALA A 95 -17.30 4.93 2.72
N VAL A 96 -17.91 5.15 3.89
CA VAL A 96 -17.83 4.24 5.04
C VAL A 96 -19.19 3.58 5.26
N SER A 97 -19.17 2.25 5.22
CA SER A 97 -20.36 1.42 5.37
C SER A 97 -20.47 0.83 6.76
N LEU A 98 -21.69 0.45 7.14
CA LEU A 98 -21.99 -0.26 8.37
C LEU A 98 -22.75 -1.54 8.00
N SER A 99 -22.22 -2.68 8.42
CA SER A 99 -22.92 -3.94 8.20
C SER A 99 -24.20 -4.00 9.04
N GLY A 100 -25.15 -4.88 8.70
CA GLY A 100 -26.36 -5.11 9.51
C GLY A 100 -26.07 -5.59 10.95
N ALA A 101 -24.83 -6.02 11.24
CA ALA A 101 -24.35 -6.36 12.58
C ALA A 101 -23.70 -5.15 13.30
N GLY A 102 -23.73 -3.96 12.70
CA GLY A 102 -23.10 -2.74 13.21
C GLY A 102 -21.61 -2.63 12.94
N ASN A 103 -21.01 -3.54 12.15
CA ASN A 103 -19.56 -3.48 11.90
C ASN A 103 -19.23 -2.30 10.99
N VAL A 104 -18.29 -1.46 11.43
CA VAL A 104 -17.76 -0.38 10.60
C VAL A 104 -16.80 -0.98 9.59
N SER A 105 -17.03 -0.65 8.31
CA SER A 105 -16.12 -1.01 7.24
C SER A 105 -15.80 0.25 6.44
N GLY A 106 -14.55 0.70 6.55
CA GLY A 106 -13.98 1.68 5.63
C GLY A 106 -13.96 1.17 4.18
N PRO A 107 -13.70 2.07 3.23
CA PRO A 107 -13.54 1.74 1.83
C PRO A 107 -12.34 0.82 1.60
N THR A 108 -12.50 -0.18 0.73
CA THR A 108 -11.38 -1.02 0.28
C THR A 108 -10.66 -0.36 -0.88
N ALA A 109 -9.33 -0.27 -0.79
CA ALA A 109 -8.50 0.44 -1.76
C ALA A 109 -8.62 -0.15 -3.17
N ALA A 110 -8.87 -1.45 -3.31
CA ALA A 110 -9.05 -2.09 -4.62
C ALA A 110 -10.43 -1.85 -5.27
N THR A 111 -11.45 -1.35 -4.56
CA THR A 111 -12.84 -1.28 -5.09
C THR A 111 -13.47 0.11 -5.03
N ALA A 112 -12.94 1.03 -4.23
CA ALA A 112 -13.52 2.36 -4.11
C ALA A 112 -13.35 3.19 -5.40
N GLY A 113 -14.46 3.51 -6.07
CA GLY A 113 -14.53 4.34 -7.27
C GLY A 113 -14.60 5.87 -7.02
N PHE A 114 -14.02 6.34 -5.93
CA PHE A 114 -14.02 7.75 -5.50
C PHE A 114 -12.67 8.09 -4.85
N PHE A 115 -12.35 9.39 -4.68
CA PHE A 115 -11.13 9.77 -3.96
C PHE A 115 -11.34 9.61 -2.47
N TYR A 116 -10.41 8.97 -1.79
CA TYR A 116 -10.37 9.00 -0.33
C TYR A 116 -8.96 8.77 0.19
N ASP A 117 -8.76 9.18 1.42
CA ASP A 117 -7.63 8.79 2.26
C ASP A 117 -8.04 8.91 3.73
N PHE A 118 -7.18 8.51 4.65
CA PHE A 118 -7.47 8.62 6.08
C PHE A 118 -6.24 8.92 6.93
N VAL A 119 -6.52 9.40 8.14
CA VAL A 119 -5.55 9.61 9.21
C VAL A 119 -5.90 8.64 10.32
N GLU A 120 -4.91 7.91 10.83
CA GLU A 120 -5.06 7.10 12.02
C GLU A 120 -4.78 7.97 13.25
N LEU A 121 -5.59 7.81 14.30
CA LEU A 121 -5.43 8.57 15.53
C LEU A 121 -5.82 7.75 16.76
N ALA A 122 -5.10 7.99 17.85
CA ALA A 122 -5.43 7.51 19.17
C ALA A 122 -5.31 8.64 20.20
N LEU A 123 -6.28 8.69 21.11
CA LEU A 123 -6.27 9.58 22.25
C LEU A 123 -6.22 8.73 23.53
N ALA A 124 -5.03 8.63 24.10
CA ALA A 124 -4.84 8.03 25.41
C ALA A 124 -5.17 9.06 26.48
N CYS A 125 -6.11 8.74 27.38
CA CYS A 125 -6.43 9.58 28.53
C CYS A 125 -6.35 8.77 29.83
N THR A 126 -5.71 9.33 30.86
CA THR A 126 -5.76 8.85 32.24
C THR A 126 -7.11 9.25 32.82
N THR A 127 -8.10 8.38 32.72
CA THR A 127 -9.30 8.53 33.54
C THR A 127 -8.93 8.19 35.00
N PRO A 128 -9.39 8.96 36.00
CA PRO A 128 -9.27 8.55 37.40
C PRO A 128 -9.94 7.18 37.59
N GLY A 129 -9.15 6.12 37.80
CA GLY A 129 -9.62 4.74 37.98
C GLY A 129 -9.29 3.75 36.85
N ALA A 130 -8.66 4.18 35.75
CA ALA A 130 -8.16 3.26 34.73
C ALA A 130 -6.98 2.44 35.29
N THR A 131 -7.10 1.11 35.29
CA THR A 131 -6.14 0.19 35.93
C THR A 131 -4.85 -0.03 35.15
N SER A 132 -4.69 0.54 33.95
CA SER A 132 -3.54 0.32 33.07
C SER A 132 -2.89 1.57 32.46
N ALA A 133 -3.35 2.78 32.79
CA ALA A 133 -2.81 4.00 32.19
C ALA A 133 -1.64 4.58 33.01
N SER A 134 -0.41 4.15 32.71
CA SER A 134 0.77 4.92 33.07
C SER A 134 0.82 6.18 32.19
N ALA A 135 0.82 7.35 32.83
CA ALA A 135 0.99 8.66 32.21
C ALA A 135 2.17 8.72 31.21
N PRO A 136 2.14 9.64 30.22
CA PRO A 136 1.17 10.73 30.02
C PRO A 136 0.04 10.44 29.02
N ASN A 137 -1.00 11.26 29.05
CA ASN A 137 -2.01 11.32 27.99
C ASN A 137 -1.34 11.80 26.71
N ILE A 138 -1.61 11.11 25.61
CA ILE A 138 -0.98 11.37 24.32
C ILE A 138 -2.06 11.38 23.24
N LEU A 139 -2.02 12.38 22.39
CA LEU A 139 -2.61 12.33 21.05
C LEU A 139 -1.54 11.77 20.12
N ASN A 140 -1.76 10.56 19.60
CA ASN A 140 -0.92 9.94 18.60
C ASN A 140 -1.66 9.96 17.27
N VAL A 141 -1.01 10.43 16.20
CA VAL A 141 -1.60 10.55 14.87
C VAL A 141 -0.58 10.20 13.81
N ASP A 142 -1.03 9.63 12.71
CA ASP A 142 -0.18 9.35 11.56
C ASP A 142 -0.96 9.43 10.24
N THR A 143 -0.25 9.80 9.18
CA THR A 143 -0.69 9.43 7.84
C THR A 143 -0.25 7.99 7.62
N THR A 144 -1.07 7.19 6.96
CA THR A 144 -0.68 5.83 6.60
C THR A 144 -0.73 5.60 5.10
N GLN A 145 0.27 4.88 4.58
CA GLN A 145 0.33 4.38 3.21
C GLN A 145 0.48 2.86 3.18
N VAL A 146 0.18 2.20 4.30
CA VAL A 146 0.20 0.74 4.43
C VAL A 146 -0.75 0.07 3.44
N ASP A 147 -1.89 0.72 3.18
CA ASP A 147 -2.90 0.25 2.23
C ASP A 147 -2.78 1.00 0.88
N GLN A 148 -2.77 2.35 0.94
CA GLN A 148 -2.78 3.17 -0.26
C GLN A 148 -2.31 4.61 -0.02
N LEU A 149 -2.10 5.34 -1.13
CA LEU A 149 -2.00 6.78 -1.19
C LEU A 149 -3.02 7.30 -2.21
N GLY A 150 -4.11 7.87 -1.72
CA GLY A 150 -5.21 8.40 -2.53
C GLY A 150 -5.21 9.92 -2.59
N ILE A 151 -5.23 10.57 -1.42
CA ILE A 151 -5.19 12.04 -1.26
C ILE A 151 -3.86 12.37 -0.57
N PRO A 152 -3.01 13.26 -1.12
CA PRO A 152 -1.82 13.71 -0.41
C PRO A 152 -2.22 14.40 0.90
N LEU A 153 -1.78 13.87 2.05
CA LEU A 153 -2.07 14.44 3.36
C LEU A 153 -0.77 14.87 4.06
N THR A 154 -0.84 15.99 4.78
CA THR A 154 0.19 16.46 5.71
C THR A 154 -0.43 16.65 7.09
N LEU A 155 0.29 16.28 8.14
CA LEU A 155 -0.15 16.41 9.53
C LEU A 155 0.76 17.33 10.33
N GLN A 156 0.15 18.11 11.22
CA GLN A 156 0.85 18.86 12.27
C GLN A 156 0.08 18.73 13.57
N VAL A 157 0.77 18.52 14.69
CA VAL A 157 0.16 18.50 16.03
C VAL A 157 0.48 19.79 16.80
N THR A 158 -0.36 20.12 17.79
CA THR A 158 -0.20 21.23 18.74
C THR A 158 -0.42 20.73 20.17
N PRO A 159 0.50 20.93 21.13
CA PRO A 159 1.84 21.44 20.95
C PRO A 159 2.61 20.64 19.88
N GLN A 160 3.51 21.31 19.19
CA GLN A 160 4.30 20.70 18.14
C GLN A 160 5.12 19.53 18.69
N ASP A 161 5.11 18.40 17.98
CA ASP A 161 6.01 17.31 18.27
C ASP A 161 7.44 17.78 17.97
N PRO A 162 8.35 17.83 18.96
CA PRO A 162 9.74 18.24 18.72
C PRO A 162 10.46 17.32 17.73
N SER A 163 9.97 16.08 17.59
CA SER A 163 10.45 15.09 16.63
C SER A 163 9.91 15.30 15.20
N PHE A 164 9.02 16.27 14.98
CA PHE A 164 8.39 16.54 13.68
C PHE A 164 8.10 18.05 13.55
N SER A 165 9.17 18.84 13.56
CA SER A 165 9.07 20.32 13.52
C SER A 165 8.50 20.87 12.20
N ALA A 166 8.48 20.09 11.13
CA ALA A 166 7.82 20.43 9.87
C ALA A 166 6.47 19.72 9.69
N GLY A 167 6.06 18.91 10.67
CA GLY A 167 4.94 17.98 10.54
C GLY A 167 5.38 16.64 9.93
N SER A 168 4.41 15.90 9.39
CA SER A 168 4.63 14.59 8.75
C SER A 168 3.71 14.42 7.54
N GLY A 169 3.99 13.46 6.67
CA GLY A 169 3.20 13.15 5.47
C GLY A 169 3.80 13.70 4.16
N ILE A 170 2.98 13.81 3.11
CA ILE A 170 3.43 14.25 1.77
C ILE A 170 3.85 15.72 1.81
N VAL A 171 4.94 16.08 1.12
CA VAL A 171 5.38 17.48 1.03
C VAL A 171 4.36 18.35 0.30
N LEU A 172 4.01 19.51 0.86
CA LEU A 172 2.98 20.41 0.31
C LEU A 172 3.33 21.05 -1.05
N THR A 173 4.59 20.94 -1.48
CA THR A 173 5.04 21.39 -2.80
C THR A 173 4.80 20.35 -3.89
N LEU A 174 4.42 19.13 -3.53
CA LEU A 174 4.17 18.05 -4.47
C LEU A 174 2.67 17.85 -4.64
N ASP A 175 2.19 18.18 -5.82
CA ASP A 175 0.79 17.90 -6.15
C ASP A 175 0.55 16.42 -6.47
N ARG A 176 -0.73 16.04 -6.45
CA ARG A 176 -1.17 14.66 -6.62
C ARG A 176 -0.76 14.04 -7.98
N GLN A 177 -0.88 14.78 -9.08
CA GLN A 177 -0.56 14.27 -10.41
C GLN A 177 0.96 14.09 -10.58
N THR A 178 1.76 15.04 -10.08
CA THR A 178 3.22 14.97 -10.11
C THR A 178 3.72 13.82 -9.23
N LEU A 179 3.11 13.60 -8.06
CA LEU A 179 3.40 12.48 -7.17
C LEU A 179 3.26 11.14 -7.91
N VAL A 180 2.12 10.90 -8.57
CA VAL A 180 1.89 9.66 -9.31
C VAL A 180 2.75 9.56 -10.56
N SER A 181 3.00 10.67 -11.26
CA SER A 181 3.90 10.68 -12.42
C SER A 181 5.34 10.32 -12.04
N LYS A 182 5.83 10.82 -10.91
CA LYS A 182 7.15 10.45 -10.37
C LYS A 182 7.21 8.98 -9.96
N PHE A 183 6.13 8.43 -9.40
CA PHE A 183 6.05 7.00 -9.10
C PHE A 183 6.09 6.15 -10.36
N LYS A 184 5.27 6.48 -11.38
CA LYS A 184 5.29 5.81 -12.70
C LYS A 184 6.68 5.83 -13.34
N ALA A 185 7.37 6.97 -13.29
CA ALA A 185 8.71 7.12 -13.84
C ALA A 185 9.76 6.26 -13.12
N MET A 186 9.57 5.98 -11.82
CA MET A 186 10.42 5.09 -11.04
C MET A 186 10.10 3.61 -11.32
N ALA A 187 8.83 3.26 -11.52
CA ALA A 187 8.34 1.90 -11.70
C ALA A 187 8.60 1.36 -13.13
N VAL A 188 9.86 1.39 -13.55
CA VAL A 188 10.31 0.91 -14.87
C VAL A 188 11.50 -0.05 -14.73
N GLY A 189 11.84 -0.76 -15.81
CA GLY A 189 12.98 -1.69 -15.81
C GLY A 189 12.83 -2.80 -14.76
N PRO A 190 13.83 -3.04 -13.88
CA PRO A 190 13.73 -4.01 -12.78
C PRO A 190 12.59 -3.72 -11.78
N LEU A 191 12.11 -2.48 -11.72
CA LEU A 191 11.01 -2.05 -10.86
C LEU A 191 9.66 -2.01 -11.58
N ALA A 192 9.58 -2.48 -12.83
CA ALA A 192 8.34 -2.53 -13.61
C ALA A 192 7.16 -3.25 -12.91
N PRO A 193 7.35 -4.29 -12.07
CA PRO A 193 6.24 -4.89 -11.32
C PRO A 193 5.45 -3.90 -10.45
N PHE A 194 6.09 -2.83 -9.97
CA PHE A 194 5.42 -1.81 -9.16
C PHE A 194 4.52 -0.87 -9.98
N ALA A 195 4.53 -0.95 -11.32
CA ALA A 195 3.59 -0.18 -12.14
C ALA A 195 2.13 -0.58 -11.84
N ASP A 196 1.89 -1.82 -11.40
CA ASP A 196 0.58 -2.33 -10.99
C ASP A 196 0.03 -1.62 -9.73
N CYS A 197 0.89 -0.95 -8.95
CA CYS A 197 0.46 -0.13 -7.82
C CYS A 197 -0.33 1.10 -8.25
N VAL A 198 -0.25 1.56 -9.50
CA VAL A 198 -1.12 2.64 -9.98
C VAL A 198 -2.49 2.06 -10.31
N PHE A 199 -3.48 2.38 -9.49
CA PHE A 199 -4.81 1.79 -9.58
C PHE A 199 -5.91 2.84 -9.82
N PRO A 200 -6.92 2.58 -10.68
CA PRO A 200 -6.99 1.44 -11.59
C PRO A 200 -5.88 1.52 -12.65
N GLN A 201 -5.44 0.38 -13.17
CA GLN A 201 -4.36 0.34 -14.16
C GLN A 201 -4.74 1.19 -15.39
N GLY A 202 -3.77 1.94 -15.94
CA GLY A 202 -4.01 2.81 -17.10
C GLY A 202 -4.72 4.14 -16.78
N SER A 203 -5.04 4.41 -15.51
CA SER A 203 -5.66 5.66 -15.08
C SER A 203 -4.84 6.92 -15.41
N ASP A 204 -5.56 7.95 -15.87
CA ASP A 204 -5.09 9.33 -16.06
C ASP A 204 -5.55 10.26 -14.92
N ALA A 205 -5.17 11.53 -15.02
CA ALA A 205 -5.48 12.59 -14.05
C ALA A 205 -6.99 12.74 -13.70
N SER A 206 -7.90 12.23 -14.53
CA SER A 206 -9.35 12.40 -14.43
C SER A 206 -10.11 11.26 -13.75
N THR A 207 -9.47 10.12 -13.55
CA THR A 207 -10.06 8.98 -12.82
C THR A 207 -9.71 9.05 -11.33
N PRO A 208 -10.53 8.50 -10.41
CA PRO A 208 -10.14 8.33 -9.02
C PRO A 208 -9.03 7.30 -8.85
N TYR A 209 -7.80 7.67 -9.20
CA TYR A 209 -6.64 6.78 -9.06
C TYR A 209 -6.03 6.87 -7.66
N ARG A 210 -5.12 5.95 -7.37
CA ARG A 210 -4.35 5.87 -6.13
C ARG A 210 -3.10 5.05 -6.38
N LEU A 211 -2.13 5.19 -5.49
CA LEU A 211 -1.04 4.23 -5.41
C LEU A 211 -1.42 3.20 -4.35
N LEU A 212 -1.70 1.97 -4.76
CA LEU A 212 -1.91 0.86 -3.84
C LEU A 212 -0.59 0.34 -3.33
N ASN A 213 -0.56 -0.03 -2.05
CA ASN A 213 0.51 -0.85 -1.54
C ASN A 213 0.56 -2.17 -2.34
N PRO A 214 1.76 -2.70 -2.66
CA PRO A 214 1.87 -4.00 -3.32
C PRO A 214 1.10 -5.13 -2.64
N SER A 215 0.95 -5.10 -1.31
CA SER A 215 0.14 -6.08 -0.58
C SER A 215 -1.32 -6.06 -1.02
N ASP A 216 -1.91 -4.87 -1.19
CA ASP A 216 -3.29 -4.70 -1.66
C ASP A 216 -3.46 -5.02 -3.15
N VAL A 217 -2.44 -4.79 -3.97
CA VAL A 217 -2.44 -5.23 -5.38
C VAL A 217 -2.52 -6.76 -5.45
N ILE A 218 -1.65 -7.45 -4.70
CA ILE A 218 -1.63 -8.92 -4.66
C ILE A 218 -2.92 -9.45 -4.01
N GLY A 219 -3.32 -8.86 -2.88
CA GLY A 219 -4.50 -9.24 -2.11
C GLY A 219 -5.81 -9.06 -2.87
N GLY A 220 -5.93 -7.99 -3.68
CA GLY A 220 -7.09 -7.77 -4.55
C GLY A 220 -7.26 -8.83 -5.65
N GLN A 221 -6.16 -9.48 -6.06
CA GLN A 221 -6.18 -10.59 -7.02
C GLN A 221 -6.34 -11.96 -6.34
N LEU A 222 -5.96 -12.08 -5.05
CA LEU A 222 -6.12 -13.31 -4.27
C LEU A 222 -7.59 -13.45 -3.84
N GLN A 223 -8.34 -14.27 -4.57
CA GLN A 223 -9.77 -14.46 -4.32
C GLN A 223 -10.08 -15.93 -4.00
N ALA A 224 -11.08 -16.16 -3.15
CA ALA A 224 -11.69 -17.47 -2.97
C ALA A 224 -13.13 -17.44 -3.45
N SER A 225 -13.47 -18.36 -4.34
CA SER A 225 -14.86 -18.72 -4.62
C SER A 225 -15.23 -19.91 -3.75
N SER A 226 -16.24 -19.75 -2.88
CA SER A 226 -16.81 -20.87 -2.14
C SER A 226 -17.93 -21.52 -2.94
N LEU A 227 -17.89 -22.85 -3.06
CA LEU A 227 -18.95 -23.64 -3.66
C LEU A 227 -19.30 -24.81 -2.74
N GLN A 228 -20.59 -25.09 -2.61
CA GLN A 228 -21.07 -26.29 -1.93
C GLN A 228 -21.27 -27.43 -2.92
N GLY A 229 -21.07 -28.68 -2.49
CA GLY A 229 -21.19 -29.84 -3.37
C GLY A 229 -20.91 -31.17 -2.68
N THR A 230 -21.15 -32.27 -3.37
CA THR A 230 -20.78 -33.61 -2.90
C THR A 230 -19.46 -34.04 -3.53
N LEU A 231 -18.74 -34.95 -2.87
CA LEU A 231 -17.42 -35.41 -3.31
C LEU A 231 -17.39 -36.92 -3.51
N ALA A 232 -17.10 -37.35 -4.74
CA ALA A 232 -16.86 -38.76 -5.07
C ALA A 232 -15.38 -38.97 -5.41
N VAL A 233 -14.72 -39.90 -4.71
CA VAL A 233 -13.26 -40.12 -4.87
C VAL A 233 -12.98 -41.25 -5.85
N SER A 234 -11.91 -41.13 -6.64
CA SER A 234 -11.45 -42.12 -7.61
C SER A 234 -9.93 -42.03 -7.83
N GLY A 235 -9.37 -42.83 -8.74
CA GLY A 235 -7.95 -42.80 -9.10
C GLY A 235 -7.09 -43.91 -8.48
N THR A 236 -5.78 -43.83 -8.71
CA THR A 236 -4.75 -44.78 -8.25
C THR A 236 -3.61 -44.01 -7.56
N PRO A 237 -2.76 -44.66 -6.75
CA PRO A 237 -1.59 -44.01 -6.15
C PRO A 237 -0.77 -43.18 -7.17
N GLY A 238 -0.47 -41.92 -6.84
CA GLY A 238 0.23 -40.97 -7.73
C GLY A 238 -0.66 -40.25 -8.75
N ALA A 239 -1.95 -40.58 -8.83
CA ALA A 239 -2.94 -39.94 -9.71
C ALA A 239 -4.34 -39.97 -9.06
N TRP A 240 -4.41 -39.59 -7.78
CA TRP A 240 -5.68 -39.54 -7.05
C TRP A 240 -6.57 -38.40 -7.56
N GLN A 241 -7.86 -38.68 -7.71
CA GLN A 241 -8.85 -37.71 -8.18
C GLN A 241 -10.10 -37.71 -7.31
N ALA A 242 -10.79 -36.58 -7.27
CA ALA A 242 -12.13 -36.49 -6.72
C ALA A 242 -13.03 -35.71 -7.67
N THR A 243 -14.23 -36.22 -7.92
CA THR A 243 -15.28 -35.48 -8.64
C THR A 243 -16.11 -34.72 -7.62
N PHE A 244 -16.01 -33.40 -7.66
CA PHE A 244 -16.85 -32.49 -6.90
C PHE A 244 -18.08 -32.14 -7.74
N THR A 245 -19.26 -32.48 -7.22
CA THR A 245 -20.54 -32.15 -7.85
C THR A 245 -21.15 -30.97 -7.10
N ILE A 246 -21.12 -29.80 -7.71
CA ILE A 246 -21.65 -28.55 -7.17
C ILE A 246 -23.15 -28.70 -6.91
N THR A 247 -23.55 -28.41 -5.68
CA THR A 247 -24.92 -28.38 -5.19
C THR A 247 -25.12 -27.08 -4.42
N GLY A 248 -26.13 -26.28 -4.73
CA GLY A 248 -26.39 -25.07 -3.95
C GLY A 248 -27.71 -24.40 -4.29
N PRO A 249 -28.28 -23.61 -3.37
CA PRO A 249 -29.47 -22.82 -3.65
C PRO A 249 -29.10 -21.67 -4.58
N GLY A 250 -29.48 -21.78 -5.85
CA GLY A 250 -29.34 -20.71 -6.84
C GLY A 250 -30.33 -20.95 -7.98
N SER A 251 -30.94 -19.88 -8.48
CA SER A 251 -31.69 -19.89 -9.74
C SER A 251 -31.11 -18.80 -10.64
N PRO A 252 -30.29 -19.16 -11.64
CA PRO A 252 -29.86 -20.52 -12.00
C PRO A 252 -28.92 -21.17 -10.96
N ALA A 253 -28.85 -22.49 -10.97
CA ALA A 253 -27.95 -23.24 -10.10
C ALA A 253 -26.50 -22.78 -10.34
N PRO A 254 -25.66 -22.64 -9.29
CA PRO A 254 -24.26 -22.29 -9.45
C PRO A 254 -23.57 -23.31 -10.37
N THR A 255 -22.81 -22.79 -11.34
CA THR A 255 -22.08 -23.60 -12.32
C THR A 255 -20.58 -23.48 -12.08
N ASN A 256 -19.79 -24.36 -12.70
CA ASN A 256 -18.34 -24.32 -12.68
C ASN A 256 -17.72 -23.22 -13.56
N GLY A 257 -18.51 -22.27 -14.09
CA GLY A 257 -18.11 -21.39 -15.19
C GLY A 257 -16.95 -20.42 -14.91
N SER A 258 -16.62 -20.16 -13.64
CA SER A 258 -15.45 -19.34 -13.25
C SER A 258 -14.21 -20.16 -12.89
N LEU A 259 -14.32 -21.49 -12.82
CA LEU A 259 -13.23 -22.36 -12.41
C LEU A 259 -12.31 -22.67 -13.58
N THR A 260 -11.01 -22.74 -13.33
CA THR A 260 -9.99 -23.03 -14.35
C THR A 260 -9.08 -24.16 -13.89
N VAL A 261 -8.56 -24.93 -14.84
CA VAL A 261 -7.60 -26.01 -14.56
C VAL A 261 -6.36 -25.43 -13.89
N GLY A 262 -5.89 -26.08 -12.83
CA GLY A 262 -4.78 -25.65 -12.00
C GLY A 262 -5.16 -24.79 -10.80
N MET A 263 -6.41 -24.30 -10.69
CA MET A 263 -6.85 -23.56 -9.50
C MET A 263 -6.68 -24.39 -8.23
N PRO A 264 -6.00 -23.88 -7.19
CA PRO A 264 -5.93 -24.55 -5.90
C PRO A 264 -7.32 -24.71 -5.27
N VAL A 265 -7.52 -25.84 -4.59
CA VAL A 265 -8.75 -26.17 -3.89
C VAL A 265 -8.46 -26.48 -2.41
N SER A 266 -9.23 -25.87 -1.51
CA SER A 266 -9.27 -26.21 -0.08
C SER A 266 -10.67 -26.62 0.35
N GLY A 267 -10.73 -27.25 1.51
CA GLY A 267 -11.96 -27.52 2.24
C GLY A 267 -11.86 -28.85 2.97
N PRO A 268 -12.94 -29.26 3.66
CA PRO A 268 -13.04 -30.59 4.21
C PRO A 268 -12.74 -31.64 3.13
N PHE A 269 -11.97 -32.67 3.52
CA PHE A 269 -11.68 -33.83 2.68
C PHE A 269 -10.78 -33.57 1.45
N MET A 270 -10.23 -32.35 1.32
CA MET A 270 -9.21 -32.03 0.33
C MET A 270 -7.81 -32.25 0.91
N PRO A 271 -6.91 -32.94 0.20
CA PRO A 271 -5.49 -32.91 0.55
C PRO A 271 -4.85 -31.57 0.16
N ALA A 272 -3.80 -31.17 0.88
CA ALA A 272 -2.98 -30.04 0.47
C ALA A 272 -2.44 -30.21 -0.96
N GLY A 273 -2.34 -29.11 -1.69
CA GLY A 273 -1.95 -29.10 -3.10
C GLY A 273 -3.02 -29.68 -4.05
N ALA A 274 -4.24 -29.96 -3.58
CA ALA A 274 -5.36 -30.26 -4.46
C ALA A 274 -5.61 -29.11 -5.43
N THR A 275 -5.80 -29.44 -6.70
CA THR A 275 -6.07 -28.46 -7.77
C THR A 275 -7.20 -28.94 -8.65
N VAL A 276 -7.85 -28.02 -9.36
CA VAL A 276 -8.80 -28.36 -10.43
C VAL A 276 -8.03 -29.07 -11.55
N GLY A 277 -8.25 -30.36 -11.74
CA GLY A 277 -7.63 -31.14 -12.82
C GLY A 277 -8.38 -31.04 -14.14
N SER A 278 -9.71 -30.98 -14.11
CA SER A 278 -10.52 -30.69 -15.30
C SER A 278 -11.85 -30.04 -14.97
N VAL A 279 -12.31 -29.20 -15.89
CA VAL A 279 -13.64 -28.59 -15.90
C VAL A 279 -14.34 -29.09 -17.16
N PRO A 280 -15.47 -29.83 -17.06
CA PRO A 280 -16.24 -30.25 -18.23
C PRO A 280 -16.58 -29.05 -19.12
N GLY A 281 -16.33 -29.18 -20.43
CA GLY A 281 -16.52 -28.11 -21.41
C GLY A 281 -17.97 -27.66 -21.57
N ALA A 282 -18.16 -26.50 -22.21
CA ALA A 282 -19.42 -25.77 -22.30
C ALA A 282 -20.63 -26.61 -22.79
N PRO A 283 -21.85 -26.36 -22.27
CA PRO A 283 -22.18 -25.32 -21.28
C PRO A 283 -21.62 -25.64 -19.89
N ALA A 284 -21.41 -24.59 -19.07
CA ALA A 284 -20.86 -24.74 -17.72
C ALA A 284 -21.63 -25.81 -16.93
N GLY A 285 -20.94 -26.88 -16.57
CA GLY A 285 -21.50 -28.01 -15.85
C GLY A 285 -21.59 -27.76 -14.36
N ASN A 286 -22.11 -28.75 -13.63
CA ASN A 286 -22.11 -28.77 -12.17
C ASN A 286 -21.05 -29.72 -11.60
N THR A 287 -20.12 -30.23 -12.41
CA THR A 287 -19.07 -31.14 -11.94
C THR A 287 -17.69 -30.55 -12.20
N VAL A 288 -16.75 -30.88 -11.32
CA VAL A 288 -15.35 -30.48 -11.38
C VAL A 288 -14.52 -31.68 -10.97
N VAL A 289 -13.48 -32.01 -11.73
CA VAL A 289 -12.51 -33.03 -11.30
C VAL A 289 -11.37 -32.32 -10.61
N ILE A 290 -11.15 -32.68 -9.35
CA ILE A 290 -10.06 -32.24 -8.49
C ILE A 290 -8.99 -33.31 -8.53
N SER A 291 -7.74 -32.91 -8.69
CA SER A 291 -6.57 -33.80 -8.76
C SER A 291 -5.62 -33.52 -7.60
N SER A 292 -4.95 -34.57 -7.13
CA SER A 292 -3.83 -34.46 -6.19
C SER A 292 -2.62 -35.21 -6.74
N THR A 293 -1.44 -34.60 -6.66
CA THR A 293 -0.16 -35.23 -7.01
C THR A 293 0.42 -36.08 -5.87
N SER A 294 -0.34 -36.30 -4.79
CA SER A 294 0.11 -37.09 -3.65
C SER A 294 0.51 -38.50 -4.07
N SER A 295 1.72 -38.90 -3.69
CA SER A 295 2.25 -40.25 -3.86
C SER A 295 1.79 -41.23 -2.77
N ALA A 296 0.88 -40.81 -1.89
CA ALA A 296 0.38 -41.65 -0.81
C ALA A 296 -0.24 -42.94 -1.36
N ALA A 297 0.03 -44.06 -0.68
CA ALA A 297 -0.52 -45.37 -1.05
C ALA A 297 -2.05 -45.45 -0.84
N ALA A 298 -2.59 -44.64 0.07
CA ALA A 298 -4.03 -44.49 0.29
C ALA A 298 -4.55 -43.24 -0.42
N ASN A 299 -5.83 -43.27 -0.82
CA ASN A 299 -6.49 -42.11 -1.40
C ASN A 299 -6.55 -40.99 -0.34
N PRO A 300 -5.92 -39.83 -0.60
CA PRO A 300 -5.86 -38.74 0.36
C PRO A 300 -7.15 -37.90 0.37
N PHE A 301 -8.09 -38.16 -0.54
CA PHE A 301 -9.44 -37.60 -0.50
C PHE A 301 -10.37 -38.47 0.34
N THR A 302 -11.32 -37.85 1.03
CA THR A 302 -12.41 -38.55 1.73
C THR A 302 -13.73 -38.29 1.01
N ALA A 303 -14.41 -39.33 0.54
CA ALA A 303 -15.71 -39.16 -0.11
C ALA A 303 -16.76 -38.57 0.84
N SER A 304 -17.66 -37.74 0.32
CA SER A 304 -18.80 -37.21 1.06
C SER A 304 -20.04 -37.18 0.18
N THR A 305 -21.09 -37.86 0.62
CA THR A 305 -22.43 -37.78 0.03
C THR A 305 -23.24 -36.60 0.58
N SER A 306 -22.80 -36.02 1.71
CA SER A 306 -23.35 -34.78 2.25
C SER A 306 -22.66 -33.58 1.59
N PRO A 307 -23.38 -32.46 1.34
CA PRO A 307 -22.76 -31.25 0.85
C PRO A 307 -21.63 -30.79 1.75
N VAL A 308 -20.48 -30.50 1.15
CA VAL A 308 -19.31 -29.87 1.76
C VAL A 308 -19.03 -28.56 1.04
N GLU A 309 -18.46 -27.62 1.77
CA GLU A 309 -18.02 -26.34 1.22
C GLU A 309 -16.54 -26.44 0.83
N LEU A 310 -16.26 -26.22 -0.46
CA LEU A 310 -14.90 -26.15 -0.98
C LEU A 310 -14.60 -24.72 -1.45
N PHE A 311 -13.37 -24.28 -1.22
CA PHE A 311 -12.86 -23.00 -1.65
C PHE A 311 -11.93 -23.19 -2.84
N PHE A 312 -12.24 -22.49 -3.93
CA PHE A 312 -11.45 -22.46 -5.16
C PHE A 312 -10.70 -21.12 -5.22
N ILE A 313 -9.38 -21.21 -5.23
CA ILE A 313 -8.51 -20.05 -5.04
C ILE A 313 -8.04 -19.54 -6.40
N THR A 314 -8.23 -18.25 -6.65
CA THR A 314 -7.60 -17.54 -7.75
C THR A 314 -6.28 -16.99 -7.26
N SER A 315 -5.17 -17.55 -7.74
CA SER A 315 -3.84 -17.04 -7.42
C SER A 315 -3.60 -15.68 -8.09
N PRO A 316 -2.88 -14.75 -7.43
CA PRO A 316 -2.43 -13.51 -8.04
C PRO A 316 -1.57 -13.77 -9.28
N THR A 317 -1.74 -12.95 -10.31
CA THR A 317 -0.99 -13.05 -11.58
C THR A 317 0.05 -11.94 -11.75
N THR A 318 0.02 -10.91 -10.90
CA THR A 318 1.04 -9.86 -10.87
C THR A 318 2.43 -10.42 -10.54
N ALA A 319 3.46 -9.88 -11.19
CA ALA A 319 4.85 -10.19 -10.88
C ALA A 319 5.24 -9.81 -9.43
N LEU A 320 4.47 -8.94 -8.77
CA LEU A 320 4.65 -8.62 -7.35
C LEU A 320 4.46 -9.85 -6.45
N ALA A 321 3.67 -10.85 -6.86
CA ALA A 321 3.37 -12.04 -6.05
C ALA A 321 4.61 -12.90 -5.77
N THR A 322 5.58 -12.94 -6.69
CA THR A 322 6.82 -13.72 -6.55
C THR A 322 8.06 -12.82 -6.42
N TYR A 323 7.89 -11.51 -6.25
CA TYR A 323 8.97 -10.52 -6.27
C TYR A 323 10.04 -10.78 -5.20
N PHE A 324 9.64 -11.22 -4.00
CA PHE A 324 10.56 -11.49 -2.90
C PHE A 324 11.07 -12.93 -2.83
N ASP A 325 10.65 -13.83 -3.71
CA ASP A 325 10.92 -15.26 -3.54
C ASP A 325 12.43 -15.56 -3.44
N THR A 326 13.21 -15.00 -4.36
CA THR A 326 14.68 -15.17 -4.37
C THR A 326 15.35 -14.49 -3.19
N ALA A 327 14.82 -13.35 -2.73
CA ALA A 327 15.38 -12.61 -1.60
C ALA A 327 15.17 -13.38 -0.28
N ILE A 328 14.00 -13.99 -0.10
CA ILE A 328 13.68 -14.86 1.04
C ILE A 328 14.59 -16.10 1.03
N ASP A 329 14.75 -16.74 -0.12
CA ASP A 329 15.66 -17.90 -0.26
C ASP A 329 17.09 -17.53 0.12
N SER A 330 17.57 -16.40 -0.40
CA SER A 330 18.90 -15.87 -0.12
C SER A 330 19.08 -15.52 1.35
N PHE A 331 18.04 -14.96 1.99
CA PHE A 331 18.03 -14.64 3.41
C PHE A 331 18.19 -15.89 4.28
N PHE A 332 17.36 -16.91 4.08
CA PHE A 332 17.46 -18.17 4.83
C PHE A 332 18.80 -18.87 4.57
N ALA A 333 19.27 -18.90 3.32
CA ALA A 333 20.59 -19.44 2.98
C ALA A 333 21.73 -18.69 3.69
N TRP A 334 21.65 -17.37 3.76
CA TRP A 334 22.61 -16.54 4.47
C TRP A 334 22.60 -16.82 5.98
N CYS A 335 21.42 -16.86 6.62
CA CYS A 335 21.29 -17.19 8.04
C CYS A 335 21.80 -18.60 8.36
N LYS A 336 21.60 -19.57 7.45
CA LYS A 336 22.15 -20.92 7.62
C LYS A 336 23.68 -20.95 7.59
N LYS A 337 24.28 -20.17 6.69
CA LYS A 337 25.74 -20.04 6.55
C LYS A 337 26.37 -19.26 7.71
N ASN A 338 25.62 -18.37 8.34
CA ASN A 338 26.08 -17.45 9.39
C ASN A 338 25.25 -17.61 10.68
N PRO A 339 25.25 -18.79 11.33
CA PRO A 339 24.43 -19.04 12.50
C PRO A 339 24.82 -18.10 13.66
N GLY A 340 23.82 -17.50 14.29
CA GLY A 340 23.99 -16.59 15.44
C GLY A 340 24.45 -15.17 15.10
N VAL A 341 24.73 -14.87 13.82
CA VAL A 341 25.15 -13.53 13.39
C VAL A 341 23.98 -12.55 13.34
N LEU A 342 22.80 -13.03 12.95
CA LEU A 342 21.57 -12.25 13.02
C LEU A 342 21.16 -12.06 14.48
N GLN A 343 21.04 -10.80 14.91
CA GLN A 343 20.66 -10.45 16.27
C GLN A 343 19.46 -9.50 16.28
N VAL A 344 18.59 -9.66 17.27
CA VAL A 344 17.47 -8.75 17.54
C VAL A 344 17.43 -8.50 19.04
N GLU A 345 17.44 -7.23 19.47
CA GLU A 345 17.23 -6.88 20.88
C GLU A 345 15.73 -6.68 21.13
N GLN A 346 15.21 -7.30 22.19
CA GLN A 346 13.83 -7.13 22.62
C GLN A 346 13.73 -7.06 24.15
N ASN A 347 12.75 -6.29 24.64
CA ASN A 347 12.42 -6.25 26.06
C ASN A 347 11.43 -7.36 26.40
N ASN A 348 11.81 -8.23 27.33
CA ASN A 348 10.94 -9.25 27.91
C ASN A 348 10.83 -8.99 29.41
N ASN A 349 9.66 -8.53 29.86
CA ASN A 349 9.35 -8.23 31.26
C ASN A 349 10.35 -7.28 31.95
N GLY A 350 10.74 -6.20 31.26
CA GLY A 350 11.64 -5.18 31.80
C GLY A 350 13.13 -5.52 31.68
N VAL A 351 13.48 -6.68 31.12
CA VAL A 351 14.86 -7.07 30.82
C VAL A 351 15.07 -7.10 29.32
N ASN A 352 16.12 -6.43 28.84
CA ASN A 352 16.50 -6.50 27.43
C ASN A 352 17.32 -7.77 27.16
N TYR A 353 16.94 -8.51 26.14
CA TYR A 353 17.62 -9.70 25.66
C TYR A 353 18.05 -9.49 24.21
N VAL A 354 19.26 -9.97 23.87
CA VAL A 354 19.72 -10.06 22.48
C VAL A 354 19.49 -11.50 22.00
N TYR A 355 18.50 -11.66 21.13
CA TYR A 355 18.14 -12.92 20.49
C TYR A 355 19.03 -13.14 19.27
N SER A 356 19.60 -14.34 19.14
CA SER A 356 20.45 -14.73 18.01
C SER A 356 19.75 -15.78 17.15
N GLY A 357 19.68 -15.54 15.84
CA GLY A 357 18.96 -16.38 14.88
C GLY A 357 19.84 -17.49 14.26
N SER A 358 19.30 -18.70 14.12
CA SER A 358 19.93 -19.82 13.41
C SER A 358 18.91 -20.65 12.64
N VAL A 359 19.25 -21.07 11.41
CA VAL A 359 18.35 -21.88 10.58
C VAL A 359 18.45 -23.36 10.92
N MET A 360 17.32 -23.98 11.23
CA MET A 360 17.21 -25.39 11.59
C MET A 360 15.94 -26.05 11.03
N GLN A 361 15.82 -27.36 11.25
CA GLN A 361 14.66 -28.17 10.87
C GLN A 361 13.92 -28.60 12.13
N LEU A 362 12.61 -28.36 12.20
CA LEU A 362 11.73 -28.82 13.27
C LEU A 362 10.84 -29.95 12.76
N GLY A 363 11.08 -31.18 13.22
CA GLY A 363 10.24 -32.33 12.93
C GLY A 363 9.07 -32.46 13.91
N GLY A 364 8.12 -33.35 13.60
CA GLY A 364 7.03 -33.68 14.52
C GLY A 364 5.83 -32.73 14.47
N ILE A 365 5.87 -31.69 13.64
CA ILE A 365 4.80 -30.69 13.54
C ILE A 365 3.69 -31.23 12.65
N VAL A 366 2.47 -31.26 13.19
CA VAL A 366 1.27 -31.69 12.47
C VAL A 366 0.89 -30.60 11.46
N ASP A 367 0.78 -30.97 10.19
CA ASP A 367 0.32 -30.09 9.09
C ASP A 367 -1.21 -30.02 9.01
N ILE A 368 -1.74 -29.13 8.16
CA ILE A 368 -3.19 -28.99 7.92
C ILE A 368 -3.88 -30.27 7.43
N ASN A 369 -3.14 -31.30 7.03
CA ASN A 369 -3.67 -32.61 6.62
C ASN A 369 -3.62 -33.65 7.76
N GLY A 370 -3.15 -33.29 8.94
CA GLY A 370 -2.95 -34.21 10.06
C GLY A 370 -1.66 -35.05 9.97
N ASN A 371 -0.79 -34.79 8.99
CA ASN A 371 0.47 -35.50 8.83
C ASN A 371 1.59 -34.84 9.62
N SER A 372 2.48 -35.64 10.21
CA SER A 372 3.70 -35.14 10.85
C SER A 372 4.75 -34.78 9.79
N ASN A 373 5.20 -33.53 9.78
CA ASN A 373 6.16 -33.00 8.81
C ASN A 373 7.37 -32.36 9.48
N THR A 374 8.37 -32.04 8.66
CA THR A 374 9.56 -31.27 9.05
C THR A 374 9.51 -29.89 8.42
N TYR A 375 9.70 -28.84 9.23
CA TYR A 375 9.66 -27.45 8.79
C TYR A 375 11.02 -26.78 8.93
N THR A 376 11.39 -26.01 7.91
CA THR A 376 12.54 -25.11 8.00
C THR A 376 12.15 -23.86 8.76
N VAL A 377 12.89 -23.53 9.81
CA VAL A 377 12.66 -22.33 10.61
C VAL A 377 13.97 -21.58 10.83
N LEU A 378 13.86 -20.26 10.99
CA LEU A 378 14.87 -19.43 11.63
C LEU A 378 14.51 -19.33 13.12
N GLN A 379 15.22 -20.08 13.95
CA GLN A 379 14.99 -20.11 15.40
C GLN A 379 15.86 -19.05 16.09
N PHE A 380 15.24 -18.28 16.98
CA PHE A 380 15.87 -17.28 17.82
C PHE A 380 15.93 -17.74 19.26
N THR A 381 17.11 -17.59 19.88
CA THR A 381 17.34 -17.86 21.31
C THR A 381 18.18 -16.75 21.91
N ALA A 382 18.01 -16.48 23.22
CA ALA A 382 18.82 -15.52 23.96
C ALA A 382 19.44 -16.18 25.19
N SER A 383 20.65 -15.75 25.56
CA SER A 383 21.26 -16.19 26.81
C SER A 383 20.46 -15.69 28.01
N GLY A 384 19.96 -16.60 28.83
CA GLY A 384 19.16 -16.27 30.02
C GLY A 384 17.65 -16.24 29.79
N ASP A 385 17.20 -16.28 28.53
CA ASP A 385 15.82 -16.65 28.19
C ASP A 385 15.76 -18.17 27.99
N LYS A 386 14.69 -18.81 28.46
CA LYS A 386 14.48 -20.26 28.32
C LYS A 386 13.67 -20.61 27.08
N GLU A 387 13.07 -19.61 26.44
CA GLU A 387 12.19 -19.80 25.30
C GLU A 387 12.94 -19.76 23.98
N SER A 388 12.31 -20.32 22.94
CA SER A 388 12.80 -20.30 21.57
C SER A 388 11.68 -19.83 20.68
N TYR A 389 12.00 -18.91 19.78
CA TYR A 389 11.03 -18.25 18.92
C TYR A 389 11.32 -18.65 17.48
N ASN A 390 10.33 -19.16 16.76
CA ASN A 390 10.54 -19.72 15.43
C ASN A 390 9.89 -18.84 14.39
N LEU A 391 10.67 -18.31 13.47
CA LEU A 391 10.16 -17.72 12.23
C LEU A 391 10.16 -18.80 11.15
N TYR A 392 9.00 -19.22 10.69
CA TYR A 392 8.88 -20.26 9.66
C TYR A 392 9.32 -19.75 8.28
N TYR A 393 9.93 -20.62 7.49
CA TYR A 393 10.17 -20.34 6.07
C TYR A 393 8.81 -20.18 5.35
N PRO A 394 8.53 -19.05 4.67
CA PRO A 394 7.17 -18.66 4.27
C PRO A 394 6.57 -19.45 3.09
N PHE A 395 7.30 -20.43 2.56
CA PHE A 395 6.84 -21.25 1.46
C PHE A 395 6.26 -22.57 1.97
N PHE A 396 5.06 -22.87 1.49
CA PHE A 396 4.32 -24.08 1.75
C PHE A 396 3.80 -24.65 0.44
N SER A 397 3.40 -25.92 0.44
CA SER A 397 2.85 -26.56 -0.77
C SER A 397 1.56 -25.91 -1.30
N THR A 398 0.90 -25.06 -0.50
CA THR A 398 -0.33 -24.34 -0.87
C THR A 398 -0.10 -22.98 -1.52
N ASN A 399 1.06 -22.33 -1.30
CA ASN A 399 1.34 -20.96 -1.76
C ASN A 399 2.61 -20.85 -2.61
N SER A 400 3.15 -21.98 -3.06
CA SER A 400 4.37 -22.02 -3.87
C SER A 400 4.16 -22.85 -5.15
N ALA A 401 5.03 -22.65 -6.13
CA ALA A 401 5.02 -23.44 -7.35
C ALA A 401 5.22 -24.93 -7.03
N ALA A 402 4.56 -25.81 -7.78
CA ALA A 402 4.72 -27.26 -7.64
C ALA A 402 6.21 -27.66 -7.73
N GLY A 403 6.67 -28.45 -6.76
CA GLY A 403 8.08 -28.87 -6.68
C GLY A 403 9.04 -27.82 -6.11
N LYS A 404 8.54 -26.72 -5.55
CA LYS A 404 9.37 -25.78 -4.78
C LYS A 404 10.10 -26.54 -3.67
N THR A 405 11.41 -26.34 -3.60
CA THR A 405 12.24 -26.78 -2.49
C THR A 405 12.74 -25.58 -1.71
N THR A 406 13.06 -25.82 -0.44
CA THR A 406 13.82 -24.89 0.40
C THR A 406 15.21 -24.64 -0.21
N PRO A 407 15.92 -23.58 0.19
CA PRO A 407 17.31 -23.34 -0.23
C PRO A 407 18.30 -24.44 0.17
N PHE A 408 17.84 -25.45 0.91
CA PHE A 408 18.61 -26.57 1.42
C PHE A 408 18.25 -27.89 0.74
N GLY A 409 17.38 -27.87 -0.28
CA GLY A 409 17.01 -29.02 -1.09
C GLY A 409 15.90 -29.91 -0.52
N ALA A 410 15.30 -29.55 0.61
CA ALA A 410 14.11 -30.22 1.14
C ALA A 410 12.84 -29.68 0.47
N ASP A 411 11.85 -30.53 0.22
CA ASP A 411 10.53 -30.11 -0.26
C ASP A 411 9.84 -29.19 0.75
N VAL A 412 9.07 -28.21 0.26
CA VAL A 412 8.28 -27.34 1.15
C VAL A 412 7.04 -28.10 1.65
N PRO A 413 6.82 -28.20 2.98
CA PRO A 413 5.69 -28.95 3.51
C PRO A 413 4.37 -28.18 3.31
N PRO A 414 3.19 -28.82 3.50
CA PRO A 414 1.94 -28.10 3.71
C PRO A 414 2.00 -27.17 4.93
N PRO A 415 1.11 -26.17 5.04
CA PRO A 415 1.00 -25.32 6.24
C PRO A 415 0.84 -26.12 7.55
N PRO A 416 1.36 -25.63 8.70
CA PRO A 416 1.10 -26.23 10.00
C PRO A 416 -0.39 -26.20 10.39
N ALA A 417 -0.87 -27.21 11.11
CA ALA A 417 -2.28 -27.30 11.53
C ALA A 417 -2.73 -26.17 12.47
N TRP A 418 -1.80 -25.64 13.28
CA TRP A 418 -2.07 -24.53 14.20
C TRP A 418 -2.16 -23.19 13.46
N TRP A 419 -1.67 -23.11 12.23
CA TRP A 419 -1.68 -21.88 11.45
C TRP A 419 -3.07 -21.66 10.86
N THR A 420 -4.10 -21.51 11.69
CA THR A 420 -5.46 -21.21 11.22
C THR A 420 -5.62 -19.72 11.08
N PRO A 421 -5.44 -19.12 9.87
CA PRO A 421 -5.52 -17.69 9.76
C PRO A 421 -6.96 -17.24 10.00
N SER A 422 -7.11 -16.16 10.77
CA SER A 422 -8.38 -15.46 10.97
C SER A 422 -9.02 -15.01 9.65
N LYS A 423 -8.22 -14.89 8.58
CA LYS A 423 -8.62 -14.71 7.18
C LYS A 423 -8.18 -15.95 6.39
N GLY A 424 -9.10 -16.89 6.15
CA GLY A 424 -8.86 -18.23 5.57
C GLY A 424 -8.03 -18.34 4.28
N LEU A 425 -7.76 -17.21 3.60
CA LEU A 425 -6.92 -17.13 2.41
C LEU A 425 -5.41 -17.11 2.67
N MET A 426 -4.93 -16.85 3.90
CA MET A 426 -3.49 -16.68 4.15
C MET A 426 -2.66 -17.95 3.93
N TYR A 427 -3.28 -19.14 3.93
CA TYR A 427 -2.61 -20.37 3.49
C TYR A 427 -2.13 -20.33 2.04
N TYR A 428 -2.78 -19.50 1.23
CA TYR A 428 -2.54 -19.33 -0.20
C TYR A 428 -1.88 -17.99 -0.51
N ALA A 429 -1.66 -17.15 0.51
CA ALA A 429 -0.94 -15.91 0.35
C ALA A 429 0.47 -16.20 -0.16
N PRO A 430 0.90 -15.64 -1.29
CA PRO A 430 2.27 -15.82 -1.73
C PRO A 430 3.24 -15.14 -0.75
N PRO A 431 4.47 -15.63 -0.58
CA PRO A 431 5.44 -15.05 0.37
C PRO A 431 5.70 -13.55 0.17
N SER A 432 5.62 -13.04 -1.05
CA SER A 432 5.76 -11.59 -1.28
C SER A 432 4.63 -10.78 -0.66
N LEU A 433 3.38 -11.30 -0.62
CA LEU A 433 2.27 -10.68 0.12
C LEU A 433 2.61 -10.58 1.61
N MET A 434 3.19 -11.65 2.17
CA MET A 434 3.58 -11.71 3.57
C MET A 434 4.66 -10.67 3.90
N VAL A 435 5.61 -10.44 2.99
CA VAL A 435 6.63 -9.38 3.15
C VAL A 435 6.03 -7.99 3.02
N PHE A 436 5.27 -7.70 1.96
CA PHE A 436 4.70 -6.37 1.74
C PHE A 436 3.68 -5.97 2.80
N GLY A 437 2.82 -6.91 3.20
CA GLY A 437 1.74 -6.68 4.16
C GLY A 437 2.08 -7.08 5.58
N ALA A 438 3.34 -7.44 5.87
CA ALA A 438 3.80 -7.92 7.17
C ALA A 438 2.81 -8.91 7.82
N SER A 439 2.51 -9.97 7.09
CA SER A 439 1.43 -10.91 7.38
C SER A 439 1.90 -12.36 7.28
N GLY A 440 0.99 -13.31 7.47
CA GLY A 440 1.32 -14.73 7.42
C GLY A 440 2.36 -15.09 8.47
N VAL A 441 3.45 -15.76 8.07
CA VAL A 441 4.53 -16.16 9.00
C VAL A 441 5.29 -14.97 9.61
N PHE A 442 5.12 -13.76 9.08
CA PHE A 442 5.68 -12.53 9.65
C PHE A 442 4.69 -11.80 10.58
N ALA A 443 3.58 -12.45 10.94
CA ALA A 443 2.62 -11.99 11.93
C ALA A 443 1.81 -13.17 12.52
N ASP A 444 2.45 -14.33 12.71
CA ASP A 444 1.80 -15.54 13.23
C ASP A 444 2.01 -15.72 14.74
N ASN A 445 2.61 -14.73 15.40
CA ASN A 445 2.91 -14.72 16.83
C ASN A 445 1.73 -15.02 17.77
N THR A 446 0.50 -14.74 17.34
CA THR A 446 -0.73 -15.04 18.08
C THR A 446 -1.35 -16.40 17.73
N GLN A 447 -0.84 -17.05 16.68
CA GLN A 447 -1.33 -18.31 16.12
C GLN A 447 -0.41 -19.49 16.47
N GLN A 448 0.90 -19.24 16.61
CA GLN A 448 1.84 -20.26 17.04
C GLN A 448 1.48 -20.80 18.43
N PRO A 449 1.71 -22.12 18.69
CA PRO A 449 1.44 -22.75 19.98
C PRO A 449 2.50 -22.39 21.03
N ILE A 450 2.68 -21.09 21.30
CA ILE A 450 3.60 -20.52 22.28
C ILE A 450 2.82 -19.75 23.37
N PRO A 451 3.38 -19.55 24.56
CA PRO A 451 2.74 -18.72 25.58
C PRO A 451 2.51 -17.27 25.09
N ALA A 452 1.45 -16.61 25.59
CA ALA A 452 1.07 -15.28 25.11
C ALA A 452 2.15 -14.19 25.31
N ALA A 453 2.89 -14.23 26.43
CA ALA A 453 4.01 -13.32 26.68
C ALA A 453 5.13 -13.50 25.65
N SER A 454 5.36 -14.75 25.24
CA SER A 454 6.29 -15.14 24.17
C SER A 454 5.84 -14.62 22.80
N GLY A 455 4.53 -14.52 22.59
CA GLY A 455 3.93 -13.94 21.39
C GLY A 455 4.33 -12.47 21.16
N THR A 456 4.50 -11.67 22.21
CA THR A 456 4.98 -10.29 22.05
C THR A 456 6.42 -10.25 21.54
N VAL A 457 7.30 -11.09 22.09
CA VAL A 457 8.70 -11.17 21.68
C VAL A 457 8.82 -11.70 20.25
N LEU A 458 8.08 -12.77 19.91
CA LEU A 458 8.04 -13.30 18.55
C LEU A 458 7.54 -12.25 17.55
N GLY A 459 6.44 -11.56 17.86
CA GLY A 459 5.91 -10.50 16.99
C GLY A 459 6.94 -9.40 16.75
N ALA A 460 7.66 -8.97 17.79
CA ALA A 460 8.70 -7.96 17.61
C ALA A 460 9.88 -8.47 16.76
N ILE A 461 10.27 -9.75 16.88
CA ILE A 461 11.25 -10.38 15.99
C ILE A 461 10.73 -10.39 14.55
N GLU A 462 9.50 -10.85 14.32
CA GLU A 462 8.85 -10.88 13.01
C GLU A 462 8.88 -9.51 12.34
N ASN A 463 8.51 -8.45 13.08
CA ASN A 463 8.52 -7.06 12.61
C ASN A 463 9.91 -6.62 12.12
N VAL A 464 10.97 -6.92 12.88
CA VAL A 464 12.33 -6.56 12.47
C VAL A 464 12.74 -7.29 11.19
N ILE A 465 12.44 -8.60 11.10
CA ILE A 465 12.84 -9.40 9.94
C ILE A 465 12.08 -8.99 8.69
N VAL A 466 10.77 -8.77 8.79
CA VAL A 466 9.97 -8.41 7.62
C VAL A 466 10.30 -7.00 7.12
N THR A 467 10.55 -6.05 8.01
CA THR A 467 11.05 -4.72 7.64
C THR A 467 12.42 -4.81 6.98
N ALA A 468 13.32 -5.68 7.46
CA ALA A 468 14.62 -5.89 6.83
C ALA A 468 14.55 -6.49 5.42
N LEU A 469 13.60 -7.40 5.18
CA LEU A 469 13.31 -7.93 3.85
C LEU A 469 12.73 -6.83 2.95
N ALA A 470 11.71 -6.11 3.42
CA ALA A 470 11.03 -5.07 2.67
C ALA A 470 11.97 -3.90 2.30
N ARG A 471 12.92 -3.53 3.17
CA ARG A 471 13.95 -2.51 2.92
C ARG A 471 15.22 -3.06 2.25
N GLY A 472 15.30 -4.38 2.02
CA GLY A 472 16.36 -5.02 1.24
C GLY A 472 17.71 -5.19 1.92
N TYR A 473 17.79 -5.13 3.26
CA TYR A 473 19.04 -5.24 4.01
C TYR A 473 19.19 -6.52 4.85
N ALA A 474 18.23 -7.45 4.77
CA ALA A 474 18.21 -8.66 5.60
C ALA A 474 19.46 -9.55 5.53
N THR A 475 20.33 -9.37 4.52
CA THR A 475 21.61 -10.11 4.37
C THR A 475 22.85 -9.23 4.53
N THR A 476 22.68 -7.92 4.71
CA THR A 476 23.77 -6.93 4.74
C THR A 476 23.87 -6.14 6.05
N TRP A 477 22.91 -6.30 6.97
CA TRP A 477 22.98 -5.64 8.28
C TRP A 477 24.27 -5.99 9.05
N LYS A 478 24.64 -5.09 9.95
CA LYS A 478 25.73 -5.27 10.91
C LYS A 478 25.21 -4.93 12.29
N PHE A 479 25.64 -5.70 13.28
CA PHE A 479 25.28 -5.50 14.68
C PHE A 479 26.53 -5.18 15.47
N LEU A 480 26.55 -4.04 16.15
CA LEU A 480 27.58 -3.69 17.13
C LEU A 480 26.91 -3.35 18.45
N GLN A 481 27.64 -3.47 19.56
CA GLN A 481 27.16 -3.01 20.86
C GLN A 481 27.89 -1.75 21.29
N GLY A 482 27.15 -0.76 21.78
CA GLY A 482 27.71 0.51 22.23
C GLY A 482 26.66 1.40 22.89
N SER A 483 27.10 2.55 23.39
CA SER A 483 26.23 3.58 23.97
C SER A 483 26.21 4.84 23.11
N ILE A 484 25.10 5.58 23.19
CA ILE A 484 24.90 6.83 22.46
C ILE A 484 24.94 7.99 23.46
N THR A 485 25.83 8.95 23.21
CA THR A 485 25.97 10.18 24.02
C THR A 485 25.57 11.39 23.19
N PRO A 486 24.46 12.09 23.52
CA PRO A 486 24.01 13.26 22.79
C PRO A 486 25.04 14.39 22.81
N GLY A 487 25.17 15.09 21.68
CA GLY A 487 26.02 16.24 21.49
C GLY A 487 25.27 17.57 21.62
N ASN A 488 25.91 18.64 21.17
CA ASN A 488 25.31 19.96 21.01
C ASN A 488 25.56 20.44 19.56
N PRO A 489 24.52 20.53 18.69
CA PRO A 489 23.09 20.31 18.99
C PRO A 489 22.75 18.84 19.30
N ALA A 490 21.63 18.61 19.99
CA ALA A 490 21.17 17.26 20.37
C ALA A 490 20.81 16.37 19.17
N THR A 491 20.67 16.94 17.98
CA THR A 491 20.56 16.24 16.68
C THR A 491 21.85 15.54 16.23
N LYS A 492 22.95 15.70 16.99
CA LYS A 492 24.20 14.98 16.81
C LYS A 492 24.49 14.17 18.06
N ALA A 493 25.10 13.00 17.92
CA ALA A 493 25.57 12.23 19.05
C ALA A 493 26.90 11.53 18.73
N THR A 494 27.62 11.15 19.78
CA THR A 494 28.78 10.27 19.68
C THR A 494 28.37 8.87 20.11
N VAL A 495 28.62 7.90 19.24
CA VAL A 495 28.50 6.48 19.55
C VAL A 495 29.82 5.99 20.11
N ASN A 496 29.78 5.35 21.27
CA ASN A 496 30.94 4.70 21.89
C ASN A 496 30.72 3.19 21.87
N LEU A 497 31.53 2.48 21.09
CA LEU A 497 31.47 1.03 20.97
C LEU A 497 32.11 0.36 22.19
N ASN A 498 31.61 -0.82 22.55
CA ASN A 498 32.16 -1.62 23.63
C ASN A 498 33.64 -1.98 23.40
N ALA A 499 34.37 -2.26 24.48
CA ALA A 499 35.79 -2.58 24.42
C ALA A 499 36.06 -3.76 23.46
N GLY A 500 37.03 -3.59 22.55
CA GLY A 500 37.38 -4.60 21.54
C GLY A 500 36.53 -4.57 20.26
N VAL A 501 35.49 -3.73 20.20
CA VAL A 501 34.66 -3.51 19.00
C VAL A 501 35.13 -2.24 18.28
N THR A 502 35.16 -2.29 16.94
CA THR A 502 35.54 -1.13 16.11
C THR A 502 34.56 -0.96 14.94
N THR A 503 34.64 0.17 14.26
CA THR A 503 33.89 0.47 13.02
C THR A 503 34.37 -0.33 11.79
N ALA A 504 35.27 -1.31 11.96
CA ALA A 504 35.75 -2.13 10.85
C ALA A 504 34.58 -2.84 10.13
N GLY A 505 34.50 -2.64 8.81
CA GLY A 505 33.44 -3.22 7.97
C GLY A 505 32.15 -2.39 7.88
N LEU A 506 32.09 -1.22 8.53
CA LEU A 506 31.04 -0.23 8.32
C LEU A 506 31.43 0.75 7.20
N SER A 507 30.43 1.36 6.54
CA SER A 507 30.59 2.44 5.57
C SER A 507 29.80 3.68 6.00
N GLY A 508 30.20 4.86 5.52
CA GLY A 508 29.54 6.13 5.87
C GLY A 508 28.15 6.35 5.25
N SER A 509 27.61 5.36 4.53
CA SER A 509 26.28 5.41 3.90
C SER A 509 25.25 4.52 4.62
N LEU A 510 25.56 4.09 5.84
CA LEU A 510 24.68 3.22 6.61
C LEU A 510 23.76 4.04 7.50
N ASP A 511 22.48 3.68 7.45
CA ASP A 511 21.49 4.03 8.45
C ASP A 511 21.77 3.22 9.71
N MET A 512 21.54 3.83 10.87
CA MET A 512 21.70 3.22 12.18
C MET A 512 20.36 3.23 12.91
N ALA A 513 20.00 2.10 13.50
CA ALA A 513 18.89 1.98 14.43
C ALA A 513 19.38 1.38 15.75
N SER A 514 18.66 1.66 16.84
CA SER A 514 18.90 1.14 18.18
C SER A 514 17.55 0.76 18.79
N PHE A 515 17.50 -0.24 19.67
CA PHE A 515 16.23 -0.61 20.31
C PHE A 515 15.74 0.49 21.27
N GLN A 516 16.64 1.08 22.05
CA GLN A 516 16.30 2.13 23.02
C GLN A 516 15.91 3.46 22.37
N ILE A 517 16.40 3.73 21.16
CA ILE A 517 16.03 4.90 20.35
C ILE A 517 15.36 4.49 19.04
N ALA A 518 14.58 3.41 19.06
CA ALA A 518 14.00 2.80 17.85
C ALA A 518 13.08 3.72 17.06
N LYS A 519 12.76 4.92 17.57
CA LYS A 519 11.88 5.90 16.94
C LYS A 519 12.62 7.09 16.33
N ILE A 520 13.96 7.02 16.20
CA ILE A 520 14.76 8.13 15.64
C ILE A 520 15.66 7.62 14.51
N PRO A 521 15.50 8.14 13.28
CA PRO A 521 16.35 7.76 12.17
C PRO A 521 17.72 8.40 12.33
N MET A 522 18.78 7.61 12.25
CA MET A 522 20.16 8.08 12.44
C MET A 522 21.05 7.72 11.25
N THR A 523 21.88 8.67 10.82
CA THR A 523 22.92 8.47 9.81
C THR A 523 24.29 8.45 10.49
N ALA A 524 25.09 7.42 10.20
CA ALA A 524 26.41 7.25 10.80
C ALA A 524 27.53 7.88 9.97
N ALA A 525 28.31 8.77 10.60
CA ALA A 525 29.54 9.32 10.04
C ALA A 525 30.74 8.43 10.43
N ILE A 526 30.93 7.35 9.68
CA ILE A 526 31.96 6.34 9.95
C ILE A 526 33.37 6.86 9.59
N PRO A 527 34.34 6.85 10.52
CA PRO A 527 35.73 7.21 10.24
C PRO A 527 36.39 6.24 9.24
N ALA A 528 37.30 6.76 8.40
CA ALA A 528 37.99 5.96 7.39
C ALA A 528 38.91 4.87 8.00
N ALA A 529 39.48 5.12 9.19
CA ALA A 529 40.23 4.13 9.96
C ALA A 529 39.32 3.46 11.00
N PRO A 530 39.50 2.16 11.30
CA PRO A 530 38.76 1.51 12.38
C PRO A 530 38.89 2.29 13.70
N ALA A 531 37.77 2.67 14.26
CA ALA A 531 37.68 3.44 15.50
C ALA A 531 36.68 2.77 16.45
N ASN A 532 36.83 3.01 17.75
CA ASN A 532 35.87 2.57 18.78
C ASN A 532 34.78 3.63 19.06
N SER A 533 34.81 4.76 18.36
CA SER A 533 33.78 5.77 18.42
C SER A 533 33.59 6.46 17.07
N PHE A 534 32.39 6.99 16.86
CA PHE A 534 32.04 7.75 15.66
C PHE A 534 30.87 8.67 15.95
N SER A 535 30.58 9.59 15.03
CA SER A 535 29.45 10.51 15.17
C SER A 535 28.24 10.03 14.40
N VAL A 536 27.06 10.29 14.93
CA VAL A 536 25.79 10.11 14.23
C VAL A 536 25.06 11.45 14.17
N SER A 537 24.22 11.60 13.14
CA SER A 537 23.27 12.70 13.02
C SER A 537 21.87 12.18 12.80
N SER A 538 20.89 12.91 13.31
CA SER A 538 19.47 12.67 13.08
C SER A 538 18.80 13.99 12.72
N PRO A 539 17.68 13.98 11.98
CA PRO A 539 16.81 15.15 11.91
C PRO A 539 16.23 15.54 13.29
N LEU A 540 16.28 14.65 14.30
CA LEU A 540 15.69 14.85 15.63
C LEU A 540 16.72 14.79 16.75
N ASP A 541 16.32 15.29 17.91
CA ASP A 541 17.08 15.17 19.15
C ASP A 541 17.31 13.71 19.53
N ILE A 542 18.59 13.34 19.63
CA ILE A 542 19.02 12.00 20.03
C ILE A 542 19.08 11.96 21.55
N LEU A 543 18.39 11.00 22.16
CA LEU A 543 18.41 10.79 23.61
C LEU A 543 19.59 9.90 24.03
N PRO A 544 20.12 10.04 25.26
CA PRO A 544 21.20 9.18 25.72
C PRO A 544 20.71 7.75 25.95
N THR A 545 21.58 6.77 25.65
CA THR A 545 21.29 5.36 25.91
C THR A 545 22.32 4.73 26.83
N THR A 546 21.93 3.63 27.46
CA THR A 546 22.91 2.67 27.98
C THR A 546 23.50 1.86 26.82
N ALA A 547 24.34 0.87 27.11
CA ALA A 547 24.81 -0.03 26.05
C ALA A 547 23.61 -0.76 25.41
N ASP A 548 23.53 -0.69 24.09
CA ASP A 548 22.40 -1.16 23.26
C ASP A 548 22.93 -1.91 22.03
N LEU A 549 22.11 -2.74 21.42
CA LEU A 549 22.35 -3.34 20.12
C LEU A 549 22.12 -2.31 19.02
N LEU A 550 23.21 -1.88 18.40
CA LEU A 550 23.20 -0.95 17.26
C LEU A 550 23.15 -1.75 15.97
N THR A 551 22.10 -1.52 15.18
CA THR A 551 21.92 -2.12 13.86
C THR A 551 22.33 -1.11 12.79
N PHE A 552 23.22 -1.51 11.90
CA PHE A 552 23.65 -0.70 10.75
C PHE A 552 23.21 -1.38 9.46
N SER A 553 22.62 -0.62 8.57
CA SER A 553 22.05 -1.13 7.33
C SER A 553 22.04 -0.06 6.26
N GLN A 554 22.13 -0.46 5.00
CA GLN A 554 21.81 0.41 3.89
C GLN A 554 20.39 0.10 3.44
N PHE A 555 19.46 1.03 3.60
CA PHE A 555 18.11 0.83 3.09
C PHE A 555 18.08 0.95 1.57
N TYR A 556 17.26 0.11 0.94
CA TYR A 556 17.01 0.11 -0.49
C TYR A 556 18.30 0.09 -1.34
N PRO A 557 19.23 -0.86 -1.10
CA PRO A 557 20.52 -0.87 -1.77
C PRO A 557 20.34 -1.04 -3.28
N ALA A 558 21.19 -0.36 -4.06
CA ALA A 558 21.15 -0.44 -5.52
C ALA A 558 21.33 -1.89 -6.00
N GLY A 559 20.43 -2.33 -6.91
CA GLY A 559 20.41 -3.70 -7.43
C GLY A 559 19.86 -4.77 -6.48
N GLY A 560 19.43 -4.40 -5.27
CA GLY A 560 18.76 -5.30 -4.33
C GLY A 560 17.27 -5.49 -4.64
N THR A 561 16.66 -6.44 -3.95
CA THR A 561 15.21 -6.65 -3.92
C THR A 561 14.63 -5.96 -2.67
N TRP A 562 13.75 -4.99 -2.89
CA TRP A 562 13.09 -4.21 -1.84
C TRP A 562 11.78 -3.59 -2.35
N SER A 563 10.95 -3.09 -1.44
CA SER A 563 9.69 -2.42 -1.75
C SER A 563 9.94 -1.05 -2.38
N ALA A 564 9.74 -0.94 -3.70
CA ALA A 564 9.89 0.33 -4.38
C ALA A 564 8.81 1.33 -4.03
N PHE A 565 7.62 0.85 -3.66
CA PHE A 565 6.58 1.66 -3.06
C PHE A 565 7.07 2.37 -1.79
N ALA A 566 7.67 1.63 -0.84
CA ALA A 566 8.21 2.23 0.37
C ALA A 566 9.39 3.15 0.08
N GLN A 567 10.34 2.72 -0.77
CA GLN A 567 11.48 3.54 -1.17
C GLN A 567 11.07 4.88 -1.79
N PHE A 568 10.01 4.89 -2.59
CA PHE A 568 9.47 6.11 -3.19
C PHE A 568 8.97 7.08 -2.12
N LEU A 569 8.18 6.56 -1.17
CA LEU A 569 7.58 7.37 -0.11
C LEU A 569 8.63 7.90 0.86
N HIS A 570 9.70 7.16 1.16
CA HIS A 570 10.79 7.64 2.02
C HIS A 570 11.74 8.67 1.37
N LYS A 571 11.47 9.11 0.13
CA LYS A 571 12.27 10.19 -0.46
C LYS A 571 11.89 11.51 0.21
N PRO A 572 12.86 12.32 0.71
CA PRO A 572 12.56 13.65 1.28
C PRO A 572 11.90 14.63 0.30
N ALA A 573 11.94 14.36 -1.01
CA ALA A 573 11.23 15.11 -2.03
C ALA A 573 9.76 14.67 -2.21
N VAL A 574 9.33 13.63 -1.51
CA VAL A 574 7.99 13.03 -1.54
C VAL A 574 7.31 13.20 -0.18
N THR A 575 7.96 12.77 0.90
CA THR A 575 7.48 13.02 2.27
C THR A 575 8.41 13.92 3.06
N ILE A 576 7.84 14.60 4.05
CA ILE A 576 8.57 15.45 4.98
C ILE A 576 9.60 14.58 5.72
N ASP A 577 10.86 15.03 5.69
CA ASP A 577 12.02 14.34 6.26
C ASP A 577 12.28 12.91 5.76
N GLY A 578 11.61 12.49 4.68
CA GLY A 578 11.70 11.12 4.16
C GLY A 578 11.02 10.08 5.07
N ARG A 579 10.05 10.49 5.89
CA ARG A 579 9.28 9.60 6.77
C ARG A 579 7.92 9.24 6.20
N ALA A 580 7.56 7.97 6.30
CA ALA A 580 6.31 7.45 5.78
C ALA A 580 5.93 6.18 6.52
N TYR A 581 4.64 5.94 6.70
CA TYR A 581 4.13 4.63 7.10
C TYR A 581 3.80 3.82 5.83
N ALA A 582 4.83 3.46 5.06
CA ALA A 582 4.68 2.77 3.78
C ALA A 582 4.68 1.23 3.92
N LEU A 583 5.09 0.74 5.09
CA LEU A 583 5.07 -0.66 5.51
C LEU A 583 4.40 -0.76 6.89
N PRO A 584 3.73 -1.88 7.23
CA PRO A 584 3.06 -2.03 8.53
C PRO A 584 3.96 -1.86 9.76
N PHE A 585 5.28 -2.00 9.61
CA PHE A 585 6.26 -1.84 10.68
C PHE A 585 7.39 -0.88 10.25
N ASP A 586 7.02 0.23 9.58
CA ASP A 586 7.98 1.29 9.21
C ASP A 586 8.47 2.10 10.42
N ASP A 587 7.77 1.98 11.55
CA ASP A 587 8.14 2.55 12.85
C ASP A 587 9.47 2.00 13.38
N GLN A 588 9.89 0.83 12.88
CA GLN A 588 11.20 0.25 13.17
C GLN A 588 12.33 1.18 12.68
N GLY A 589 13.01 1.81 13.63
CA GLY A 589 14.10 2.76 13.40
C GLY A 589 13.63 4.22 13.26
N GLY A 590 12.35 4.54 13.46
CA GLY A 590 11.86 5.92 13.45
C GLY A 590 11.59 6.51 12.07
N PHE A 591 11.28 5.65 11.10
CA PHE A 591 11.03 6.07 9.73
C PHE A 591 9.54 6.21 9.41
N SER A 592 8.64 5.85 10.34
CA SER A 592 7.19 6.08 10.23
C SER A 592 6.82 7.56 10.32
N SER A 593 5.60 7.88 9.91
CA SER A 593 5.01 9.22 9.95
C SER A 593 4.34 9.58 11.29
N ASP A 594 4.59 8.82 12.37
CA ASP A 594 3.90 8.94 13.65
C ASP A 594 4.25 10.23 14.40
N LEU A 595 3.26 11.11 14.59
CA LEU A 595 3.39 12.27 15.48
C LEU A 595 2.76 11.99 16.84
N ASN A 596 3.36 12.57 17.88
CA ASN A 596 2.84 12.56 19.23
C ASN A 596 2.72 13.98 19.77
N ALA A 597 1.59 14.30 20.38
CA ALA A 597 1.44 15.48 21.22
C ALA A 597 1.03 15.08 22.63
N ALA A 598 1.81 15.52 23.61
CA ALA A 598 1.38 15.47 25.01
C ALA A 598 0.08 16.26 25.13
N THR A 599 -0.92 15.65 25.76
CA THR A 599 -2.27 16.24 25.90
C THR A 599 -2.72 16.12 27.36
N SER A 600 -3.75 16.86 27.76
CA SER A 600 -4.45 16.66 29.04
C SER A 600 -5.81 17.36 28.99
N VAL A 601 -6.67 17.10 29.98
CA VAL A 601 -7.93 17.87 30.10
C VAL A 601 -7.66 19.36 30.31
N THR A 602 -6.55 19.75 30.93
CA THR A 602 -6.22 21.17 31.20
C THR A 602 -5.43 21.85 30.09
N SER A 603 -4.84 21.07 29.18
CA SER A 603 -4.07 21.54 28.02
C SER A 603 -4.26 20.54 26.86
N PRO A 604 -5.46 20.49 26.27
CA PRO A 604 -5.73 19.51 25.23
C PRO A 604 -4.88 19.82 24.00
N ALA A 605 -4.29 18.77 23.43
CA ALA A 605 -3.61 18.86 22.16
C ALA A 605 -4.60 19.13 21.01
N GLY A 606 -4.08 19.45 19.84
CA GLY A 606 -4.81 19.50 18.60
C GLY A 606 -3.99 18.92 17.47
N MET A 607 -4.65 18.69 16.34
CA MET A 607 -4.01 18.32 15.08
C MET A 607 -4.56 19.16 13.94
N THR A 608 -3.77 19.30 12.89
CA THR A 608 -4.17 19.87 11.61
C THR A 608 -3.87 18.86 10.52
N VAL A 609 -4.89 18.48 9.76
CA VAL A 609 -4.77 17.73 8.51
C VAL A 609 -4.81 18.71 7.36
N THR A 610 -3.77 18.75 6.55
CA THR A 610 -3.73 19.55 5.32
C THR A 610 -3.79 18.62 4.11
N MET A 611 -4.85 18.77 3.30
CA MET A 611 -4.94 18.11 2.00
C MET A 611 -4.03 18.83 1.01
N GLY A 612 -3.06 18.13 0.42
CA GLY A 612 -2.10 18.67 -0.53
C GLY A 612 -2.74 19.13 -1.85
N PRO A 613 -2.01 19.92 -2.65
CA PRO A 613 -2.52 20.50 -3.88
C PRO A 613 -2.73 19.46 -4.99
N TRP A 614 -3.66 19.75 -5.89
CA TRP A 614 -3.87 18.97 -7.11
C TRP A 614 -3.48 19.88 -8.28
N THR A 615 -2.70 19.37 -9.23
CA THR A 615 -2.39 20.11 -10.47
C THR A 615 -3.70 20.46 -11.14
N PRO A 616 -3.85 21.65 -11.76
CA PRO A 616 -4.86 21.88 -12.78
C PRO A 616 -5.02 20.62 -13.60
N GLY A 617 -6.15 19.93 -13.47
CA GLY A 617 -6.49 18.94 -14.47
C GLY A 617 -6.38 19.71 -15.76
N SER A 618 -5.61 19.23 -16.73
CA SER A 618 -5.86 19.60 -18.11
C SER A 618 -7.34 19.30 -18.31
N ILE A 619 -8.18 20.32 -18.14
CA ILE A 619 -9.62 20.19 -18.19
C ILE A 619 -9.85 19.54 -19.54
N LYS A 620 -10.28 18.27 -19.56
CA LYS A 620 -10.86 17.73 -20.79
C LYS A 620 -11.97 18.72 -21.10
N PRO A 621 -11.91 19.42 -22.23
CA PRO A 621 -12.89 20.44 -22.51
C PRO A 621 -14.25 19.75 -22.45
N ASN A 622 -15.16 20.32 -21.65
CA ASN A 622 -16.49 19.74 -21.47
C ASN A 622 -17.06 19.48 -22.87
N VAL A 623 -17.51 18.24 -23.12
CA VAL A 623 -18.28 17.93 -24.32
C VAL A 623 -19.56 18.75 -24.21
N VAL A 624 -19.58 19.91 -24.87
CA VAL A 624 -20.80 20.68 -25.04
C VAL A 624 -21.68 19.86 -25.97
N PRO A 625 -22.93 19.52 -25.60
CA PRO A 625 -23.85 18.86 -26.51
C PRO A 625 -23.95 19.69 -27.79
N VAL A 626 -23.67 19.10 -28.95
CA VAL A 626 -23.76 19.78 -30.25
C VAL A 626 -25.19 20.30 -30.42
N PRO A 627 -25.43 21.64 -30.44
CA PRO A 627 -26.74 22.16 -30.80
C PRO A 627 -26.91 21.95 -32.31
N ALA A 628 -28.01 21.33 -32.72
CA ALA A 628 -28.32 21.10 -34.13
C ALA A 628 -28.28 22.41 -34.93
N GLY A 629 -27.36 22.51 -35.89
CA GLY A 629 -27.25 23.59 -36.87
C GLY A 629 -25.91 24.34 -36.85
N GLY A 630 -24.94 23.91 -37.67
CA GLY A 630 -23.87 24.76 -38.22
C GLY A 630 -23.05 25.57 -37.21
N ASN A 631 -22.65 24.95 -36.10
CA ASN A 631 -21.98 25.64 -34.99
C ASN A 631 -20.49 25.32 -34.91
N SER A 632 -19.73 26.27 -34.35
CA SER A 632 -18.35 26.08 -33.92
C SER A 632 -18.31 25.82 -32.41
N ILE A 633 -17.58 24.79 -31.97
CA ILE A 633 -17.39 24.45 -30.55
C ILE A 633 -15.96 24.80 -30.16
N PRO A 634 -15.74 25.85 -29.33
CA PRO A 634 -14.43 26.15 -28.79
C PRO A 634 -14.06 25.16 -27.67
N LEU A 635 -12.83 24.66 -27.70
CA LEU A 635 -12.23 23.85 -26.67
C LEU A 635 -10.88 24.49 -26.29
N SER A 636 -10.51 24.47 -25.01
CA SER A 636 -9.20 24.95 -24.57
C SER A 636 -8.50 23.88 -23.75
N TRP A 637 -7.22 23.63 -24.07
CA TRP A 637 -6.35 22.69 -23.37
C TRP A 637 -5.10 23.42 -22.87
N GLN A 638 -4.99 23.57 -21.56
CA GLN A 638 -3.74 24.01 -20.92
C GLN A 638 -2.79 22.81 -20.85
N ALA A 639 -1.79 22.75 -21.74
CA ALA A 639 -0.89 21.61 -21.85
C ALA A 639 0.22 21.65 -20.77
N CYS A 640 0.69 22.84 -20.43
CA CYS A 640 1.55 23.12 -19.27
C CYS A 640 1.46 24.61 -18.90
N ASP A 641 2.24 25.06 -17.91
CA ASP A 641 2.27 26.47 -17.48
C ASP A 641 2.61 27.44 -18.63
N ASP A 642 3.41 26.98 -19.60
CA ASP A 642 3.94 27.82 -20.68
C ASP A 642 3.10 27.77 -21.97
N TYR A 643 2.21 26.79 -22.14
CA TYR A 643 1.50 26.53 -23.40
C TYR A 643 0.02 26.15 -23.18
N ARG A 644 -0.86 26.84 -23.91
CA ARG A 644 -2.29 26.55 -24.07
C ARG A 644 -2.65 26.37 -25.54
N PHE A 645 -3.48 25.39 -25.83
CA PHE A 645 -4.03 25.14 -27.16
C PHE A 645 -5.53 25.43 -27.13
N ASP A 646 -5.98 26.36 -27.97
CA ASP A 646 -7.40 26.64 -28.18
C ASP A 646 -7.82 26.02 -29.52
N PHE A 647 -8.74 25.06 -29.47
CA PHE A 647 -9.33 24.40 -30.62
C PHE A 647 -10.71 24.99 -30.91
N VAL A 648 -11.09 25.05 -32.18
CA VAL A 648 -12.45 25.38 -32.60
C VAL A 648 -12.91 24.29 -33.55
N LEU A 649 -13.72 23.36 -33.05
CA LEU A 649 -14.35 22.32 -33.87
C LEU A 649 -15.48 22.94 -34.68
N VAL A 650 -15.49 22.79 -35.99
CA VAL A 650 -16.50 23.35 -36.89
C VAL A 650 -17.37 22.23 -37.42
N TYR A 651 -18.69 22.37 -37.28
CA TYR A 651 -19.68 21.42 -37.80
C TYR A 651 -20.52 22.07 -38.90
N ASP A 652 -21.01 21.27 -39.84
CA ASP A 652 -21.87 21.73 -40.93
C ASP A 652 -23.32 21.93 -40.45
N ALA A 653 -24.20 22.34 -41.37
CA ALA A 653 -25.61 22.56 -41.07
C ALA A 653 -26.36 21.30 -40.62
N ASN A 654 -25.84 20.11 -40.91
CA ASN A 654 -26.41 18.82 -40.52
C ASN A 654 -25.86 18.31 -39.19
N GLY A 655 -24.88 19.00 -38.59
CA GLY A 655 -24.21 18.58 -37.36
C GLY A 655 -23.07 17.59 -37.62
N GLU A 656 -22.63 17.43 -38.87
CA GLU A 656 -21.45 16.64 -39.20
C GLU A 656 -20.19 17.46 -38.99
N TYR A 657 -19.14 16.84 -38.46
CA TYR A 657 -17.86 17.50 -38.22
C TYR A 657 -17.17 17.84 -39.55
N VAL A 658 -16.70 19.08 -39.70
CA VAL A 658 -16.09 19.59 -40.94
C VAL A 658 -14.58 19.77 -40.76
N THR A 659 -14.17 20.52 -39.74
CA THR A 659 -12.76 20.90 -39.55
C THR A 659 -12.50 21.34 -38.11
N MET A 660 -11.24 21.53 -37.76
CA MET A 660 -10.81 22.10 -36.50
C MET A 660 -9.72 23.14 -36.72
N ASP A 661 -9.92 24.33 -36.16
CA ASP A 661 -8.89 25.37 -36.09
C ASP A 661 -8.17 25.27 -34.75
N ILE A 662 -6.84 25.41 -34.77
CA ILE A 662 -6.01 25.39 -33.57
C ILE A 662 -5.24 26.70 -33.44
N SER A 663 -5.28 27.28 -32.24
CA SER A 663 -4.48 28.42 -31.82
C SER A 663 -3.59 28.02 -30.65
N ILE A 664 -2.31 28.36 -30.72
CA ILE A 664 -1.34 28.10 -29.65
C ILE A 664 -1.05 29.41 -28.94
N ILE A 665 -1.24 29.42 -27.63
CA ILE A 665 -0.96 30.57 -26.76
C ILE A 665 0.20 30.16 -25.87
N SER A 666 1.26 30.95 -25.87
CA SER A 666 2.43 30.72 -25.04
C SER A 666 2.75 31.91 -24.14
N ALA A 667 3.14 31.62 -22.90
CA ALA A 667 3.61 32.63 -21.95
C ALA A 667 5.09 33.03 -22.20
N VAL A 668 5.85 32.18 -22.90
CA VAL A 668 7.30 32.31 -23.08
C VAL A 668 7.71 32.64 -24.52
N SER A 669 6.79 32.55 -25.48
CA SER A 669 7.06 32.84 -26.89
C SER A 669 5.83 33.38 -27.61
N GLN A 670 6.04 34.21 -28.63
CA GLN A 670 4.97 34.60 -29.55
C GLN A 670 5.06 33.73 -30.80
N PHE A 671 4.03 32.91 -31.05
CA PHE A 671 3.91 32.17 -32.31
C PHE A 671 3.36 33.11 -33.39
N SER A 672 4.07 33.27 -34.49
CA SER A 672 3.64 34.06 -35.63
C SER A 672 2.67 33.26 -36.51
N GLY A 673 1.39 33.24 -36.14
CA GLY A 673 0.33 32.64 -36.95
C GLY A 673 -0.83 32.10 -36.10
N THR A 674 -2.04 32.61 -36.34
CA THR A 674 -3.30 32.06 -35.83
C THR A 674 -3.95 31.23 -36.94
N GLY A 675 -4.39 30.00 -36.65
CA GLY A 675 -5.20 29.19 -37.56
C GLY A 675 -4.44 28.05 -38.24
N TYR A 676 -4.01 27.07 -37.46
CA TYR A 676 -3.67 25.76 -38.02
C TYR A 676 -4.98 25.01 -38.26
N THR A 677 -5.34 24.79 -39.52
CA THR A 677 -6.52 24.00 -39.88
C THR A 677 -6.05 22.57 -40.15
N LEU A 678 -6.60 21.59 -39.41
CA LEU A 678 -6.36 20.18 -39.69
C LEU A 678 -7.39 19.71 -40.72
N PRO A 679 -7.00 19.30 -41.94
CA PRO A 679 -7.92 18.72 -42.91
C PRO A 679 -8.16 17.25 -42.55
N VAL A 680 -8.71 16.97 -41.37
CA VAL A 680 -9.15 15.61 -41.03
C VAL A 680 -10.66 15.58 -41.15
N ALA A 681 -11.18 15.18 -42.31
CA ALA A 681 -12.57 14.78 -42.42
C ALA A 681 -12.71 13.39 -41.76
N LEU A 682 -12.94 13.35 -40.45
CA LEU A 682 -13.32 12.11 -39.77
C LEU A 682 -14.77 11.80 -40.16
N GLN A 683 -14.97 10.99 -41.21
CA GLN A 683 -16.27 10.38 -41.48
C GLN A 683 -16.51 9.31 -40.41
N THR A 684 -17.24 9.66 -39.35
CA THR A 684 -17.69 8.69 -38.35
C THR A 684 -18.96 8.01 -38.86
N ALA A 685 -18.95 6.67 -38.90
CA ALA A 685 -20.16 5.90 -39.20
C ALA A 685 -21.14 6.04 -38.02
N PRO A 686 -22.46 6.04 -38.26
CA PRO A 686 -23.42 6.29 -37.18
C PRO A 686 -23.54 5.05 -36.28
N SER A 687 -23.06 5.12 -35.04
CA SER A 687 -23.68 4.36 -33.94
C SER A 687 -23.46 5.03 -32.57
N ALA A 688 -24.55 5.19 -31.83
CA ALA A 688 -24.63 5.88 -30.54
C ALA A 688 -24.04 5.09 -29.35
N ALA A 689 -23.02 4.26 -29.56
CA ALA A 689 -22.54 3.32 -28.53
C ALA A 689 -21.01 3.18 -28.42
N GLN A 690 -20.21 3.96 -29.14
CA GLN A 690 -18.75 3.87 -29.05
C GLN A 690 -18.14 5.22 -28.69
N GLN A 691 -17.28 5.20 -27.67
CA GLN A 691 -16.55 6.37 -27.18
C GLN A 691 -15.31 6.55 -28.07
N GLU A 692 -15.24 7.65 -28.81
CA GLU A 692 -14.08 8.01 -29.62
C GLU A 692 -13.06 8.75 -28.75
N THR A 693 -11.79 8.35 -28.80
CA THR A 693 -10.72 8.96 -28.00
C THR A 693 -9.61 9.50 -28.88
N ILE A 694 -9.26 10.76 -28.68
CA ILE A 694 -8.09 11.43 -29.26
C ILE A 694 -7.16 11.76 -28.09
N ASP A 695 -6.03 11.06 -28.00
CA ASP A 695 -5.00 11.35 -27.00
C ASP A 695 -3.92 12.23 -27.62
N MET A 696 -3.59 13.33 -26.94
CA MET A 696 -2.57 14.28 -27.39
C MET A 696 -1.48 14.44 -26.33
N THR A 697 -0.22 14.45 -26.75
CA THR A 697 0.95 14.59 -25.87
C THR A 697 1.98 15.51 -26.49
N LEU A 698 2.55 16.43 -25.70
CA LEU A 698 3.66 17.27 -26.15
C LEU A 698 4.96 16.46 -26.20
N LYS A 699 5.68 16.52 -27.32
CA LYS A 699 6.98 15.88 -27.52
C LYS A 699 8.01 16.91 -28.00
N PRO A 700 9.31 16.69 -27.74
CA PRO A 700 10.36 17.40 -28.46
C PRO A 700 10.21 17.14 -29.97
N ALA A 701 10.31 18.18 -30.78
CA ALA A 701 10.33 18.06 -32.24
C ALA A 701 11.77 17.92 -32.77
N GLY A 702 11.90 17.54 -34.04
CA GLY A 702 13.18 17.65 -34.75
C GLY A 702 13.55 19.11 -35.01
N ASP A 703 14.86 19.41 -35.11
CA ASP A 703 15.34 20.69 -35.62
C ASP A 703 14.74 20.91 -37.03
N PRO A 704 14.07 22.04 -37.33
CA PRO A 704 14.13 23.35 -36.68
C PRO A 704 12.92 23.77 -35.82
N TYR A 705 12.15 22.83 -35.30
CA TYR A 705 10.92 23.10 -34.56
C TYR A 705 11.14 23.16 -33.04
N SER A 706 10.36 24.02 -32.36
CA SER A 706 10.43 24.24 -30.91
C SER A 706 9.63 23.20 -30.11
N GLY A 707 8.70 22.47 -30.74
CA GLY A 707 7.93 21.40 -30.12
C GLY A 707 6.99 20.71 -31.11
N ALA A 708 6.52 19.52 -30.76
CA ALA A 708 5.59 18.71 -31.54
C ALA A 708 4.41 18.27 -30.66
N VAL A 709 3.21 18.22 -31.23
CA VAL A 709 2.08 17.52 -30.63
C VAL A 709 1.98 16.14 -31.26
N TRP A 710 2.28 15.12 -30.46
CA TRP A 710 2.04 13.72 -30.80
C TRP A 710 0.58 13.39 -30.52
N CYS A 711 -0.07 12.66 -31.42
CA CYS A 711 -1.45 12.27 -31.27
C CYS A 711 -1.63 10.77 -31.54
N VAL A 712 -2.49 10.15 -30.73
CA VAL A 712 -3.06 8.83 -30.96
C VAL A 712 -4.55 9.02 -31.18
N ILE A 713 -5.04 8.76 -32.38
CA ILE A 713 -6.46 8.79 -32.74
C ILE A 713 -6.88 7.34 -32.93
N ASN A 714 -7.80 6.88 -32.09
CA ASN A 714 -8.42 5.57 -32.26
C ASN A 714 -9.92 5.77 -32.49
N VAL A 715 -10.33 5.67 -33.76
CA VAL A 715 -11.74 5.71 -34.15
C VAL A 715 -12.05 4.55 -35.11
N PRO A 716 -13.29 4.06 -35.17
CA PRO A 716 -13.63 2.92 -36.03
C PRO A 716 -13.25 3.17 -37.50
N GLY A 717 -12.33 2.36 -38.02
CA GLY A 717 -11.86 2.45 -39.41
C GLY A 717 -10.67 3.40 -39.64
N PHE A 718 -10.15 4.05 -38.59
CA PHE A 718 -8.98 4.91 -38.66
C PHE A 718 -8.17 4.87 -37.36
N ASP A 719 -6.98 4.27 -37.45
CA ASP A 719 -5.96 4.33 -36.41
C ASP A 719 -4.84 5.26 -36.88
N PHE A 720 -4.57 6.32 -36.11
CA PHE A 720 -3.42 7.19 -36.31
C PHE A 720 -2.58 7.25 -35.04
N GLU A 721 -1.27 7.09 -35.20
CA GLU A 721 -0.30 7.34 -34.16
C GLU A 721 0.89 8.06 -34.79
N GLY A 722 1.11 9.32 -34.41
CA GLY A 722 2.18 10.12 -35.00
C GLY A 722 2.19 11.58 -34.55
N VAL A 723 3.09 12.38 -35.11
CA VAL A 723 3.12 13.83 -34.91
C VAL A 723 1.95 14.46 -35.68
N ALA A 724 1.01 15.05 -34.96
CA ALA A 724 -0.12 15.77 -35.55
C ALA A 724 0.31 17.13 -36.10
N PHE A 725 1.20 17.85 -35.41
CA PHE A 725 1.85 19.06 -35.93
C PHE A 725 3.13 19.40 -35.15
N GLU A 726 4.07 20.05 -35.83
CA GLU A 726 5.27 20.64 -35.26
C GLU A 726 5.12 22.16 -35.28
N PHE A 727 5.61 22.85 -34.24
CA PHE A 727 5.54 24.30 -34.13
C PHE A 727 6.91 24.89 -33.81
N SER A 728 7.22 26.04 -34.42
CA SER A 728 8.47 26.76 -34.21
C SER A 728 8.21 28.20 -33.83
N SER A 729 9.01 28.72 -32.91
CA SER A 729 9.07 30.15 -32.59
C SER A 729 9.87 30.95 -33.62
N GLN A 730 10.61 30.29 -34.52
CA GLN A 730 11.59 30.93 -35.41
C GLN A 730 11.16 31.03 -36.87
N TYR A 731 10.18 30.24 -37.31
CA TYR A 731 9.77 30.18 -38.72
C TYR A 731 8.29 30.53 -38.86
N SER A 732 7.99 31.49 -39.74
CA SER A 732 6.63 31.75 -40.24
C SER A 732 6.50 31.14 -41.63
N GLY A 733 5.51 30.29 -41.84
CA GLY A 733 5.22 29.64 -43.11
C GLY A 733 3.72 29.48 -43.29
N ALA A 734 3.28 29.22 -44.52
CA ALA A 734 1.92 28.76 -44.76
C ALA A 734 1.67 27.47 -43.94
N PRO A 735 0.42 27.20 -43.49
CA PRO A 735 0.09 25.92 -42.90
C PRO A 735 0.64 24.80 -43.79
N PRO A 736 1.30 23.77 -43.24
CA PRO A 736 1.72 22.64 -44.07
C PRO A 736 0.47 22.08 -44.76
N GLU A 737 0.50 22.00 -46.10
CA GLU A 737 -0.46 21.19 -46.84
C GLU A 737 -0.17 19.73 -46.47
N THR A 738 -0.81 19.24 -45.42
CA THR A 738 -0.90 17.81 -45.17
C THR A 738 -1.88 17.22 -46.18
N VAL A 739 -1.35 16.88 -47.35
CA VAL A 739 -2.03 15.98 -48.29
C VAL A 739 -1.94 14.58 -47.70
N TRP A 740 -3.07 14.04 -47.25
CA TRP A 740 -3.23 12.64 -46.88
C TRP A 740 -3.97 11.90 -47.98
#